data_AF-A0A2A8HDF3-F1
#
_entry.id   AF-A0A2A8HDF3-F1
#
_cell.length_a   1.000
_cell.length_b   1.000
_cell.length_c   1.000
_cell.angle_alpha   90.00
_cell.angle_beta   90.00
_cell.angle_gamma   90.00
#
_symmetry.space_group_name_H-M   'P 1'
#
loop_
_entity.id
_entity.type
_entity.pdbx_description
1 polymer ?
#
loop_
_entity_poly.entity_id
_entity_poly.type
_entity_poly.pdbx_seq_one_letter_code
_entity_poly.pdbx_strand_id
1 'polypeptide(L)'
;MRNKWTICIFTFILLLSQFSWLPQLQIKAENSTNTTAINKLMPKYLVTNFNFDTNAATVTTDKNNFYVTGNFRTGKDLVGIKWETKDQYSHPDLKYPTNPDFSNVTLEYDFKIEGFTNLMDSGLAPSLTIETNSGEIHYVRLWNYVVDRPAESWELGATRDVGKEIRFPENRKEGTATGETGHIKLDFNNLCAGWTPYSYNTEQRKYTQDPNWKKIPVNDIKSIMWSVVPQGYQSSEGDKKFGKSETFKVNFSNWKVSGNTYLRDEPTSAPSHNVRMTDDYDDIYNLTPERVVSDYKKLGFSKLVNFYIGASHYYDKILTDDGVEMKTDYPFNQGFEEWYKNYAKRLKENNMDLIQSISMESVDAPASWWQRTWDNVPGTTGWTPPPHLLSFTNEDVKDFYKKYVLGLAKISSDAGITPMVQLGEPWWWHKEDVEGKPPCFYDAATKELFEKENGYPMYEFHSSTEDMTGHEDMLEWLSNKNGEFSLLLRDTLKQSYSNAKFTVLFFTPSVIDKDRVPPMMSIVNFPKKQWKYPNLDFFMIEDYDYLIDGHMDKHKETLKFAQENLGYPKEKIHYFSGFVLNKEQQHVWNNINEAINDGFNQKLGEVYIWAYAQVIRDGWRSPGLLNTNYPEGSYGNPIDVTLTSTNSDKIVYTLDGTEPTASHGATYTGAIPIKADTVVKAIGLKGSNIVNRATLNYKITNYVDLRNLTPVDINETKNSMEFYFKPDKTGLYRFFTMPYQGKEEGSGTELNLYQAEQKLASNMDTSGPYGAHYAKIESNLQAGKTYVLKLSNPSGQNILKTTVMAESDFNSTKHTAEPVNWDQIKDHTLTSLHDVDYYKVNLTSLNEQKIRLTNNVATIENANGEVVKTMFPGNASNIFKPTATGTYYVKLWNNKDLNTEPDLMTALNQLNKTTDTSAILELQKNLQKMKFYFGDLTGFYNSDFYMSLIAYKKVLNKWDPGVAISGKMLEEDAQIDDRIRYYAKRDVDLGRDAEGSIYETLFDGDLAILQA
;
A
#
# COMPACT_ATOMS: atom_id res chain seq x y z
N MET A 1 46.94 -20.39 -47.50
CA MET A 1 46.31 -21.31 -48.47
C MET A 1 44.79 -21.07 -48.48
N ARG A 2 44.37 -20.13 -49.33
CA ARG A 2 42.96 -19.85 -49.68
C ARG A 2 42.54 -20.86 -50.78
N ASN A 3 41.26 -21.27 -50.81
CA ASN A 3 40.60 -22.19 -51.77
C ASN A 3 40.31 -23.65 -51.35
N LYS A 4 39.82 -23.89 -50.12
CA LYS A 4 39.07 -25.14 -49.81
C LYS A 4 37.84 -24.99 -48.90
N TRP A 5 37.42 -23.78 -48.54
CA TRP A 5 36.31 -23.57 -47.58
C TRP A 5 34.99 -23.07 -48.18
N THR A 6 34.94 -22.76 -49.48
CA THR A 6 33.74 -22.20 -50.11
C THR A 6 32.85 -23.24 -50.79
N ILE A 7 33.28 -24.50 -50.89
CA ILE A 7 32.56 -25.56 -51.62
C ILE A 7 31.70 -26.43 -50.69
N CYS A 8 31.98 -26.51 -49.38
CA CYS A 8 31.14 -27.29 -48.45
C CYS A 8 29.86 -26.55 -47.99
N ILE A 9 29.81 -25.22 -48.10
CA ILE A 9 28.67 -24.42 -47.63
C ILE A 9 27.55 -24.35 -48.69
N PHE A 10 27.88 -24.45 -49.98
CA PHE A 10 26.86 -24.41 -51.05
C PHE A 10 26.14 -25.76 -51.27
N THR A 11 26.75 -26.90 -50.92
CA THR A 11 26.11 -28.21 -51.07
C THR A 11 25.16 -28.54 -49.91
N PHE A 12 25.33 -27.93 -48.73
CA PHE A 12 24.44 -28.13 -47.58
C PHE A 12 23.16 -27.29 -47.65
N ILE A 13 23.21 -26.13 -48.32
CA ILE A 13 22.05 -25.24 -48.48
C ILE A 13 21.12 -25.70 -49.63
N LEU A 14 21.65 -26.45 -50.61
CA LEU A 14 20.86 -27.00 -51.73
C LEU A 14 20.17 -28.35 -51.43
N LEU A 15 20.52 -29.01 -50.33
CA LEU A 15 19.85 -30.25 -49.87
C LEU A 15 18.68 -29.99 -48.89
N LEU A 16 18.58 -28.79 -48.33
CA LEU A 16 17.45 -28.37 -47.49
C LEU A 16 16.30 -27.74 -48.30
N SER A 17 16.49 -27.48 -49.60
CA SER A 17 15.46 -26.88 -50.47
C SER A 17 14.69 -27.89 -51.34
N GLN A 18 14.91 -29.20 -51.18
CA GLN A 18 14.23 -30.25 -51.95
C GLN A 18 13.28 -31.16 -51.15
N PHE A 19 12.97 -30.83 -49.89
CA PHE A 19 11.90 -31.51 -49.11
C PHE A 19 10.60 -30.69 -49.03
N SER A 20 10.25 -29.99 -50.12
CA SER A 20 8.96 -29.26 -50.25
C SER A 20 7.90 -30.03 -51.06
N TRP A 21 7.96 -31.37 -51.06
CA TRP A 21 6.97 -32.25 -51.70
C TRP A 21 6.57 -33.45 -50.80
N LEU A 22 6.41 -33.21 -49.50
CA LEU A 22 5.40 -33.96 -48.75
C LEU A 22 4.06 -33.26 -49.02
N PRO A 23 2.98 -33.97 -49.39
CA PRO A 23 1.67 -33.35 -49.39
C PRO A 23 1.45 -32.85 -47.97
N GLN A 24 1.41 -31.53 -47.80
CA GLN A 24 0.74 -30.95 -46.65
C GLN A 24 -0.62 -31.65 -46.62
N LEU A 25 -0.83 -32.49 -45.61
CA LEU A 25 -2.16 -32.75 -45.09
C LEU A 25 -2.68 -31.37 -44.67
N GLN A 26 -3.20 -30.64 -45.64
CA GLN A 26 -4.27 -29.69 -45.40
C GLN A 26 -5.40 -30.56 -44.85
N ILE A 27 -5.35 -30.80 -43.55
CA ILE A 27 -6.55 -30.86 -42.76
C ILE A 27 -7.21 -29.52 -43.07
N LYS A 28 -8.13 -29.54 -44.04
CA LYS A 28 -9.17 -28.52 -44.10
C LYS A 28 -9.65 -28.44 -42.66
N ALA A 29 -9.41 -27.30 -42.02
CA ALA A 29 -10.23 -26.92 -40.89
C ALA A 29 -11.65 -27.13 -41.39
N GLU A 30 -12.29 -28.22 -40.95
CA GLU A 30 -13.72 -28.29 -40.99
C GLU A 30 -14.17 -26.96 -40.42
N ASN A 31 -15.02 -26.24 -41.15
CA ASN A 31 -15.75 -25.13 -40.60
C ASN A 31 -16.38 -25.66 -39.31
N SER A 32 -15.73 -25.40 -38.18
CA SER A 32 -16.24 -25.79 -36.89
C SER A 32 -17.46 -24.92 -36.72
N THR A 33 -18.63 -25.53 -36.93
CA THR A 33 -19.82 -25.08 -36.24
C THR A 33 -19.38 -24.87 -34.79
N ASN A 34 -19.35 -23.60 -34.36
CA ASN A 34 -19.14 -23.19 -32.98
C ASN A 34 -20.15 -23.96 -32.12
N THR A 35 -19.82 -25.16 -31.69
CA THR A 35 -20.59 -25.86 -30.68
C THR A 35 -19.98 -25.47 -29.34
N THR A 36 -20.34 -24.27 -28.91
CA THR A 36 -20.16 -23.73 -27.56
C THR A 36 -21.05 -24.47 -26.57
N ALA A 37 -21.03 -25.81 -26.56
CA ALA A 37 -21.93 -26.63 -25.75
C ALA A 37 -21.13 -27.53 -24.80
N ILE A 38 -21.51 -27.50 -23.52
CA ILE A 38 -21.06 -28.45 -22.51
C ILE A 38 -21.91 -29.73 -22.63
N ASN A 39 -21.24 -30.87 -22.75
CA ASN A 39 -21.85 -32.18 -22.87
C ASN A 39 -21.39 -33.11 -21.73
N LYS A 40 -22.19 -34.14 -21.46
CA LYS A 40 -21.82 -35.23 -20.55
C LYS A 40 -20.51 -35.88 -20.99
N LEU A 41 -19.71 -36.30 -20.01
CA LEU A 41 -18.46 -37.07 -20.21
C LEU A 41 -17.39 -36.32 -21.02
N MET A 42 -17.41 -34.98 -21.08
CA MET A 42 -16.32 -34.22 -21.69
C MET A 42 -15.01 -34.40 -20.89
N PRO A 43 -13.87 -34.76 -21.53
CA PRO A 43 -12.60 -35.01 -20.83
C PRO A 43 -12.14 -33.87 -19.93
N LYS A 44 -12.38 -32.62 -20.36
CA LYS A 44 -12.11 -31.40 -19.56
C LYS A 44 -12.67 -31.46 -18.14
N TYR A 45 -13.84 -32.05 -17.92
CA TYR A 45 -14.51 -32.06 -16.62
C TYR A 45 -14.27 -33.34 -15.81
N LEU A 46 -13.42 -34.26 -16.29
CA LEU A 46 -13.00 -35.42 -15.51
C LEU A 46 -12.16 -35.00 -14.30
N VAL A 47 -12.27 -35.76 -13.22
CA VAL A 47 -11.55 -35.56 -11.96
C VAL A 47 -10.73 -36.80 -11.66
N THR A 48 -9.48 -36.63 -11.25
CA THR A 48 -8.57 -37.75 -10.93
C THR A 48 -8.28 -37.77 -9.45
N ASN A 49 -8.85 -38.73 -8.74
CA ASN A 49 -8.56 -38.92 -7.33
C ASN A 49 -7.76 -40.19 -7.12
N PHE A 50 -6.96 -40.20 -6.06
CA PHE A 50 -6.11 -41.34 -5.73
C PHE A 50 -5.81 -41.38 -4.23
N ASN A 51 -5.32 -42.52 -3.72
CA ASN A 51 -4.87 -42.64 -2.34
C ASN A 51 -3.50 -41.96 -2.13
N PHE A 52 -3.22 -41.52 -0.90
CA PHE A 52 -2.04 -40.70 -0.56
C PHE A 52 -0.67 -41.29 -1.01
N ASP A 53 -0.57 -42.61 -1.10
CA ASP A 53 0.67 -43.30 -1.46
C ASP A 53 1.00 -43.20 -2.96
N THR A 54 0.01 -43.03 -3.82
CA THR A 54 0.19 -42.91 -5.27
C THR A 54 0.08 -41.44 -5.73
N ASN A 55 0.32 -41.21 -7.01
CA ASN A 55 0.01 -39.94 -7.65
C ASN A 55 -0.48 -40.21 -9.07
N ALA A 56 -1.37 -39.35 -9.58
CA ALA A 56 -1.79 -39.40 -10.97
C ALA A 56 -2.34 -38.06 -11.44
N ALA A 57 -2.34 -37.86 -12.76
CA ALA A 57 -2.96 -36.71 -13.39
C ALA A 57 -3.73 -37.13 -14.66
N THR A 58 -4.86 -36.48 -14.91
CA THR A 58 -5.54 -36.52 -16.21
C THR A 58 -5.14 -35.31 -17.03
N VAL A 59 -4.56 -35.56 -18.21
CA VAL A 59 -4.08 -34.52 -19.12
C VAL A 59 -4.82 -34.60 -20.44
N THR A 60 -5.53 -33.53 -20.79
CA THR A 60 -6.24 -33.42 -22.07
C THR A 60 -5.31 -32.86 -23.15
N THR A 61 -5.31 -33.52 -24.31
CA THR A 61 -4.56 -33.11 -25.50
C THR A 61 -5.44 -32.25 -26.41
N ASP A 62 -6.69 -32.68 -26.59
CA ASP A 62 -7.76 -31.96 -27.27
C ASP A 62 -9.12 -32.48 -26.78
N LYS A 63 -10.23 -32.05 -27.43
CA LYS A 63 -11.60 -32.40 -27.01
C LYS A 63 -11.92 -33.91 -27.03
N ASN A 64 -11.18 -34.70 -27.81
CA ASN A 64 -11.42 -36.13 -28.04
C ASN A 64 -10.25 -37.01 -27.57
N ASN A 65 -9.15 -36.42 -27.08
CA ASN A 65 -7.94 -37.18 -26.72
C ASN A 65 -7.39 -36.70 -25.37
N PHE A 66 -7.16 -37.65 -24.46
CA PHE A 66 -6.55 -37.41 -23.15
C PHE A 66 -5.81 -38.65 -22.67
N TYR A 67 -5.02 -38.51 -21.62
CA TYR A 67 -4.37 -39.64 -20.97
C TYR A 67 -4.31 -39.45 -19.47
N VAL A 68 -4.12 -40.56 -18.77
CA VAL A 68 -3.89 -40.59 -17.33
C VAL A 68 -2.57 -41.25 -17.05
N THR A 69 -1.77 -40.65 -16.18
CA THR A 69 -0.40 -41.10 -15.91
C THR A 69 0.00 -40.75 -14.49
N GLY A 70 0.98 -41.47 -13.95
CA GLY A 70 1.39 -41.31 -12.55
C GLY A 70 2.31 -42.44 -12.10
N ASN A 71 2.45 -42.59 -10.78
CA ASN A 71 3.32 -43.61 -10.19
C ASN A 71 2.61 -44.40 -9.08
N PHE A 72 2.62 -45.73 -9.20
CA PHE A 72 2.23 -46.66 -8.16
C PHE A 72 3.39 -47.02 -7.23
N ARG A 73 3.10 -47.19 -5.95
CA ARG A 73 4.04 -47.46 -4.86
C ARG A 73 3.60 -48.62 -3.95
N THR A 74 2.31 -48.98 -3.97
CA THR A 74 1.75 -50.07 -3.17
C THR A 74 0.80 -50.96 -3.96
N GLY A 75 0.59 -52.19 -3.49
CA GLY A 75 -0.39 -53.13 -4.06
C GLY A 75 -1.86 -52.71 -3.91
N LYS A 76 -2.18 -51.73 -3.06
CA LYS A 76 -3.54 -51.19 -2.85
C LYS A 76 -3.83 -49.91 -3.62
N ASP A 77 -2.85 -49.38 -4.35
CA ASP A 77 -3.03 -48.10 -5.01
C ASP A 77 -4.17 -48.15 -6.02
N LEU A 78 -4.96 -47.08 -6.04
CA LEU A 78 -6.11 -46.92 -6.91
C LEU A 78 -6.13 -45.50 -7.45
N VAL A 79 -6.14 -45.38 -8.78
CA VAL A 79 -6.36 -44.13 -9.48
C VAL A 79 -7.76 -44.17 -10.09
N GLY A 80 -8.61 -43.25 -9.65
CA GLY A 80 -10.00 -43.13 -10.09
C GLY A 80 -10.20 -41.90 -10.96
N ILE A 81 -10.53 -42.14 -12.23
CA ILE A 81 -10.84 -41.08 -13.21
C ILE A 81 -12.36 -40.96 -13.25
N LYS A 82 -12.90 -39.86 -12.76
CA LYS A 82 -14.30 -39.74 -12.38
C LYS A 82 -15.02 -38.66 -13.18
N TRP A 83 -16.21 -39.00 -13.66
CA TRP A 83 -17.24 -38.05 -14.05
C TRP A 83 -18.28 -37.95 -12.93
N GLU A 84 -18.58 -36.73 -12.49
CA GLU A 84 -19.63 -36.46 -11.52
C GLU A 84 -20.82 -35.76 -12.18
N THR A 85 -22.04 -36.23 -11.91
CA THR A 85 -23.24 -35.66 -12.55
C THR A 85 -23.60 -34.29 -12.00
N LYS A 86 -23.14 -33.96 -10.80
CA LYS A 86 -23.18 -32.62 -10.21
C LYS A 86 -21.79 -32.00 -10.25
N ASP A 87 -21.71 -30.80 -10.82
CA ASP A 87 -20.46 -30.05 -10.85
C ASP A 87 -20.14 -29.44 -9.46
N GLN A 88 -19.06 -29.90 -8.84
CA GLN A 88 -18.56 -29.39 -7.56
C GLN A 88 -17.34 -28.48 -7.70
N TYR A 89 -16.68 -28.47 -8.87
CA TYR A 89 -15.30 -27.99 -9.02
C TYR A 89 -15.15 -26.80 -9.97
N SER A 90 -16.25 -26.19 -10.38
CA SER A 90 -16.24 -24.92 -11.12
C SER A 90 -16.95 -23.82 -10.35
N HIS A 91 -16.59 -22.58 -10.65
CA HIS A 91 -17.28 -21.40 -10.13
C HIS A 91 -18.80 -21.47 -10.43
N PRO A 92 -19.71 -20.98 -9.57
CA PRO A 92 -21.16 -21.08 -9.77
C PRO A 92 -21.65 -20.59 -11.15
N ASP A 93 -21.01 -19.57 -11.70
CA ASP A 93 -21.34 -19.04 -13.05
C ASP A 93 -20.94 -19.98 -14.19
N LEU A 94 -20.03 -20.92 -13.93
CA LEU A 94 -19.39 -21.81 -14.91
C LEU A 94 -19.88 -23.26 -14.84
N LYS A 95 -20.58 -23.64 -13.76
CA LYS A 95 -21.07 -25.01 -13.54
C LYS A 95 -21.98 -25.48 -14.66
N TYR A 96 -21.81 -26.74 -15.05
CA TYR A 96 -22.85 -27.46 -15.80
C TYR A 96 -24.01 -27.87 -14.86
N PRO A 97 -25.26 -27.91 -15.37
CA PRO A 97 -26.40 -28.34 -14.57
C PRO A 97 -26.31 -29.82 -14.20
N THR A 98 -26.81 -30.14 -13.01
CA THR A 98 -26.90 -31.54 -12.57
C THR A 98 -27.87 -32.30 -13.47
N ASN A 99 -27.38 -33.39 -14.07
CA ASN A 99 -28.20 -34.29 -14.89
C ASN A 99 -27.78 -35.75 -14.71
N PRO A 100 -28.50 -36.54 -13.88
CA PRO A 100 -28.15 -37.93 -13.60
C PRO A 100 -28.60 -38.94 -14.67
N ASP A 101 -29.37 -38.52 -15.68
CA ASP A 101 -30.00 -39.44 -16.64
C ASP A 101 -29.14 -39.71 -17.88
N PHE A 102 -28.52 -40.88 -17.95
CA PHE A 102 -27.72 -41.36 -19.08
C PHE A 102 -28.51 -42.22 -20.08
N SER A 103 -29.85 -42.21 -20.02
CA SER A 103 -30.69 -42.88 -21.01
C SER A 103 -30.39 -42.34 -22.41
N ASN A 104 -30.17 -43.24 -23.37
CA ASN A 104 -29.75 -42.92 -24.74
C ASN A 104 -28.43 -42.14 -24.83
N VAL A 105 -27.49 -42.35 -23.89
CA VAL A 105 -26.11 -41.89 -24.02
C VAL A 105 -25.23 -43.04 -24.48
N THR A 106 -24.32 -42.77 -25.42
CA THR A 106 -23.28 -43.71 -25.83
C THR A 106 -21.92 -43.04 -25.76
N LEU A 107 -20.94 -43.72 -25.17
CA LEU A 107 -19.54 -43.32 -25.14
C LEU A 107 -18.70 -44.35 -25.92
N GLU A 108 -17.89 -43.88 -26.85
CA GLU A 108 -16.94 -44.67 -27.64
C GLU A 108 -15.54 -44.08 -27.50
N TYR A 109 -14.51 -44.93 -27.40
CA TYR A 109 -13.11 -44.51 -27.39
C TYR A 109 -12.17 -45.69 -27.64
N ASP A 110 -10.97 -45.38 -28.13
CA ASP A 110 -9.84 -46.30 -28.17
C ASP A 110 -8.98 -46.12 -26.92
N PHE A 111 -8.46 -47.22 -26.38
CA PHE A 111 -7.51 -47.16 -25.26
C PHE A 111 -6.13 -47.72 -25.64
N LYS A 112 -5.10 -47.22 -24.97
CA LYS A 112 -3.76 -47.83 -24.95
C LYS A 112 -3.18 -47.82 -23.54
N ILE A 113 -2.86 -48.99 -23.01
CA ILE A 113 -2.28 -49.19 -21.68
C ILE A 113 -0.76 -49.40 -21.80
N GLU A 114 0.00 -48.69 -20.96
CA GLU A 114 1.47 -48.75 -20.90
C GLU A 114 1.95 -48.71 -19.44
N GLY A 115 3.08 -49.35 -19.15
CA GLY A 115 3.70 -49.35 -17.81
C GLY A 115 3.07 -50.34 -16.83
N PHE A 116 3.22 -50.06 -15.53
CA PHE A 116 2.92 -50.98 -14.44
C PHE A 116 1.44 -50.97 -14.02
N THR A 117 0.54 -51.31 -14.94
CA THR A 117 -0.90 -51.41 -14.65
C THR A 117 -1.51 -52.67 -15.29
N ASN A 118 -2.65 -53.12 -14.76
CA ASN A 118 -3.35 -54.30 -15.28
C ASN A 118 -3.88 -54.05 -16.70
N LEU A 119 -3.71 -55.05 -17.57
CA LEU A 119 -4.29 -55.06 -18.91
C LEU A 119 -5.81 -55.19 -18.86
N MET A 120 -6.48 -54.68 -19.90
CA MET A 120 -7.95 -54.66 -20.00
C MET A 120 -8.56 -56.06 -19.93
N ASP A 121 -7.89 -57.08 -20.48
CA ASP A 121 -8.34 -58.47 -20.56
C ASP A 121 -7.96 -59.34 -19.34
N SER A 122 -7.29 -58.76 -18.35
CA SER A 122 -6.79 -59.48 -17.19
C SER A 122 -7.90 -60.04 -16.29
N GLY A 123 -7.54 -61.01 -15.42
CA GLY A 123 -8.46 -61.53 -14.40
C GLY A 123 -8.88 -60.47 -13.36
N LEU A 124 -8.05 -59.45 -13.16
CA LEU A 124 -8.34 -58.23 -12.39
C LEU A 124 -8.56 -57.06 -13.36
N ALA A 125 -9.40 -57.29 -14.37
CA ALA A 125 -9.68 -56.32 -15.42
C ALA A 125 -10.09 -54.95 -14.85
N PRO A 126 -9.59 -53.84 -15.42
CA PRO A 126 -10.15 -52.52 -15.22
C PRO A 126 -11.67 -52.53 -15.33
N SER A 127 -12.31 -51.82 -14.40
CA SER A 127 -13.76 -51.74 -14.31
C SER A 127 -14.23 -50.30 -14.25
N LEU A 128 -15.46 -50.11 -14.72
CA LEU A 128 -16.24 -48.90 -14.46
C LEU A 128 -16.96 -49.08 -13.13
N THR A 129 -16.79 -48.15 -12.22
CA THR A 129 -17.60 -48.05 -11.00
C THR A 129 -18.68 -47.01 -11.24
N ILE A 130 -19.95 -47.41 -11.12
CA ILE A 130 -21.10 -46.52 -11.26
C ILE A 130 -21.78 -46.42 -9.90
N GLU A 131 -21.85 -45.20 -9.39
CA GLU A 131 -22.59 -44.87 -8.17
C GLU A 131 -23.91 -44.20 -8.57
N THR A 132 -25.01 -44.60 -7.95
CA THR A 132 -26.33 -43.99 -8.12
C THR A 132 -26.63 -42.97 -7.01
N ASN A 133 -27.64 -42.11 -7.18
CA ASN A 133 -27.99 -41.16 -6.11
C ASN A 133 -28.63 -41.85 -4.89
N SER A 134 -29.16 -43.07 -5.05
CA SER A 134 -29.61 -43.92 -3.94
C SER A 134 -28.46 -44.55 -3.14
N GLY A 135 -27.21 -44.43 -3.60
CA GLY A 135 -26.02 -45.00 -2.96
C GLY A 135 -25.67 -46.42 -3.38
N GLU A 136 -26.37 -46.99 -4.37
CA GLU A 136 -25.98 -48.28 -4.95
C GLU A 136 -24.71 -48.13 -5.79
N ILE A 137 -23.80 -49.11 -5.66
CA ILE A 137 -22.54 -49.20 -6.40
C ILE A 137 -22.60 -50.40 -7.33
N HIS A 138 -22.33 -50.15 -8.61
CA HIS A 138 -22.36 -51.15 -9.68
C HIS A 138 -20.98 -51.23 -10.35
N TYR A 139 -20.46 -52.44 -10.55
CA TYR A 139 -19.17 -52.67 -11.22
C TYR A 139 -19.38 -53.27 -12.61
N VAL A 140 -18.81 -52.63 -13.62
CA VAL A 140 -18.86 -53.06 -15.02
C VAL A 140 -17.47 -53.47 -15.47
N ARG A 141 -17.27 -54.73 -15.85
CA ARG A 141 -16.02 -55.19 -16.47
C ARG A 141 -15.87 -54.58 -17.86
N LEU A 142 -14.92 -53.66 -18.06
CA LEU A 142 -14.77 -52.91 -19.30
C LEU A 142 -14.41 -53.79 -20.51
N TRP A 143 -13.65 -54.87 -20.30
CA TRP A 143 -13.29 -55.83 -21.37
C TRP A 143 -14.50 -56.37 -22.12
N ASN A 144 -15.62 -56.59 -21.43
CA ASN A 144 -16.84 -57.09 -22.05
C ASN A 144 -17.40 -56.13 -23.11
N TYR A 145 -17.01 -54.85 -23.07
CA TYR A 145 -17.48 -53.80 -23.97
C TYR A 145 -16.42 -53.34 -24.99
N VAL A 146 -15.27 -54.03 -25.04
CA VAL A 146 -14.32 -53.89 -26.15
C VAL A 146 -14.93 -54.63 -27.34
N VAL A 147 -15.35 -53.90 -28.38
CA VAL A 147 -16.18 -54.47 -29.46
C VAL A 147 -15.36 -55.16 -30.54
N ASP A 148 -14.05 -54.92 -30.56
CA ASP A 148 -13.07 -55.50 -31.47
C ASP A 148 -12.14 -56.52 -30.79
N ARG A 149 -12.56 -57.10 -29.65
CA ARG A 149 -11.81 -58.18 -28.97
C ARG A 149 -12.03 -59.58 -29.57
N PRO A 150 -11.11 -60.53 -29.33
CA PRO A 150 -11.33 -61.95 -29.64
C PRO A 150 -12.54 -62.56 -28.90
N ALA A 151 -12.98 -63.76 -29.30
CA ALA A 151 -13.96 -64.51 -28.52
C ALA A 151 -13.34 -65.00 -27.20
N GLU A 152 -14.02 -64.76 -26.07
CA GLU A 152 -13.61 -65.29 -24.78
C GLU A 152 -14.10 -66.73 -24.57
N SER A 153 -13.41 -67.46 -23.70
CA SER A 153 -13.75 -68.85 -23.37
C SER A 153 -15.19 -69.02 -22.87
N TRP A 154 -15.72 -68.03 -22.14
CA TRP A 154 -17.10 -68.05 -21.66
C TRP A 154 -18.11 -67.85 -22.80
N GLU A 155 -17.80 -67.07 -23.85
CA GLU A 155 -18.66 -66.90 -25.03
C GLU A 155 -18.72 -68.18 -25.86
N LEU A 156 -17.57 -68.84 -26.05
CA LEU A 156 -17.48 -70.13 -26.73
C LEU A 156 -18.22 -71.23 -25.95
N GLY A 157 -18.02 -71.28 -24.62
CA GLY A 157 -18.69 -72.22 -23.74
C GLY A 157 -20.21 -72.02 -23.68
N ALA A 158 -20.66 -70.77 -23.54
CA ALA A 158 -22.08 -70.43 -23.56
C ALA A 158 -22.72 -70.71 -24.93
N THR A 159 -22.01 -70.43 -26.02
CA THR A 159 -22.48 -70.77 -27.38
C THR A 159 -22.75 -72.27 -27.51
N ARG A 160 -21.82 -73.10 -27.03
CA ARG A 160 -21.95 -74.56 -27.03
C ARG A 160 -23.14 -75.02 -26.18
N ASP A 161 -23.27 -74.49 -24.96
CA ASP A 161 -24.22 -75.02 -23.97
C ASP A 161 -25.65 -74.50 -24.14
N VAL A 162 -25.82 -73.30 -24.70
CA VAL A 162 -27.13 -72.69 -24.98
C VAL A 162 -27.65 -73.06 -26.37
N GLY A 163 -26.77 -73.51 -27.28
CA GLY A 163 -27.14 -73.90 -28.64
C GLY A 163 -27.47 -72.73 -29.57
N LYS A 164 -27.02 -71.51 -29.22
CA LYS A 164 -27.12 -70.30 -30.05
C LYS A 164 -25.81 -69.54 -29.97
N GLU A 165 -25.44 -68.82 -31.03
CA GLU A 165 -24.22 -68.02 -31.03
C GLU A 165 -24.30 -66.91 -29.97
N ILE A 166 -23.36 -66.91 -29.02
CA ILE A 166 -23.24 -65.90 -27.96
C ILE A 166 -22.01 -65.05 -28.25
N ARG A 167 -22.25 -63.76 -28.50
CA ARG A 167 -21.23 -62.70 -28.58
C ARG A 167 -21.76 -61.49 -27.83
N PHE A 168 -20.98 -60.96 -26.88
CA PHE A 168 -21.36 -59.78 -26.09
C PHE A 168 -20.34 -58.64 -26.28
N PRO A 169 -20.77 -57.40 -26.59
CA PRO A 169 -22.16 -56.97 -26.77
C PRO A 169 -22.83 -57.64 -27.97
N GLU A 170 -24.17 -57.74 -27.96
CA GLU A 170 -24.92 -58.50 -28.97
C GLU A 170 -24.57 -58.03 -30.39
N ASN A 171 -24.38 -58.98 -31.32
CA ASN A 171 -23.96 -58.75 -32.71
C ASN A 171 -22.53 -58.21 -32.91
N ARG A 172 -21.67 -58.17 -31.87
CA ARG A 172 -20.26 -57.88 -32.09
C ARG A 172 -19.59 -58.95 -32.96
N LYS A 173 -18.54 -58.56 -33.69
CA LYS A 173 -17.66 -59.48 -34.41
C LYS A 173 -16.39 -59.71 -33.61
N GLU A 174 -15.72 -60.83 -33.88
CA GLU A 174 -14.37 -61.04 -33.36
C GLU A 174 -13.40 -60.07 -34.03
N GLY A 175 -12.51 -59.47 -33.24
CA GLY A 175 -11.47 -58.58 -33.73
C GLY A 175 -10.11 -58.90 -33.13
N THR A 176 -9.18 -57.97 -33.27
CA THR A 176 -7.75 -58.14 -32.96
C THR A 176 -7.29 -57.34 -31.74
N ALA A 177 -8.21 -56.74 -30.97
CA ALA A 177 -7.84 -56.02 -29.76
C ALA A 177 -7.11 -56.94 -28.77
N THR A 178 -6.19 -56.35 -28.03
CA THR A 178 -5.43 -56.99 -26.95
C THR A 178 -5.86 -56.36 -25.63
N GLY A 179 -5.43 -56.94 -24.51
CA GLY A 179 -5.54 -56.25 -23.22
C GLY A 179 -4.83 -54.90 -23.16
N GLU A 180 -3.86 -54.64 -24.05
CA GLU A 180 -3.12 -53.38 -24.12
C GLU A 180 -3.83 -52.31 -24.96
N THR A 181 -4.51 -52.71 -26.05
CA THR A 181 -5.16 -51.79 -26.99
C THR A 181 -6.49 -52.33 -27.51
N GLY A 182 -7.49 -51.47 -27.64
CA GLY A 182 -8.77 -51.84 -28.27
C GLY A 182 -9.77 -50.70 -28.32
N HIS A 183 -10.92 -50.97 -28.92
CA HIS A 183 -12.03 -50.03 -29.08
C HIS A 183 -13.19 -50.37 -28.13
N ILE A 184 -13.48 -49.46 -27.19
CA ILE A 184 -14.59 -49.60 -26.24
C ILE A 184 -15.82 -48.86 -26.76
N LYS A 185 -16.99 -49.51 -26.62
CA LYS A 185 -18.30 -48.88 -26.81
C LYS A 185 -19.22 -49.16 -25.61
N LEU A 186 -19.54 -48.11 -24.87
CA LEU A 186 -20.46 -48.12 -23.74
C LEU A 186 -21.81 -47.53 -24.17
N ASP A 187 -22.78 -48.40 -24.46
CA ASP A 187 -24.19 -48.01 -24.59
C ASP A 187 -24.85 -48.10 -23.21
N PHE A 188 -25.18 -46.94 -22.63
CA PHE A 188 -25.72 -46.87 -21.27
C PHE A 188 -27.07 -47.60 -21.13
N ASN A 189 -27.88 -47.68 -22.18
CA ASN A 189 -29.16 -48.42 -22.13
C ASN A 189 -28.97 -49.94 -21.97
N ASN A 190 -27.78 -50.44 -22.28
CA ASN A 190 -27.42 -51.86 -22.29
C ASN A 190 -26.23 -52.17 -21.37
N LEU A 191 -25.91 -51.26 -20.47
CA LEU A 191 -24.85 -51.44 -19.49
C LEU A 191 -25.33 -52.35 -18.37
N CYS A 192 -24.58 -53.42 -18.14
CA CYS A 192 -24.84 -54.40 -17.08
C CYS A 192 -23.69 -54.46 -16.09
N ALA A 193 -24.06 -54.57 -14.81
CA ALA A 193 -23.14 -54.91 -13.73
C ALA A 193 -22.83 -56.41 -13.76
N GLY A 194 -21.64 -56.77 -13.25
CA GLY A 194 -21.19 -58.15 -13.12
C GLY A 194 -20.00 -58.50 -14.03
N TRP A 195 -19.53 -59.74 -13.90
CA TRP A 195 -18.30 -60.18 -14.57
C TRP A 195 -18.53 -60.68 -15.99
N THR A 196 -19.54 -61.53 -16.22
CA THR A 196 -19.93 -62.05 -17.55
C THR A 196 -21.45 -62.31 -17.61
N PRO A 197 -22.09 -62.21 -18.79
CA PRO A 197 -23.52 -62.53 -18.95
C PRO A 197 -23.88 -64.00 -18.66
N TYR A 198 -22.90 -64.89 -18.82
CA TYR A 198 -23.02 -66.31 -18.55
C TYR A 198 -21.91 -66.74 -17.60
N SER A 199 -22.23 -67.60 -16.64
CA SER A 199 -21.28 -68.21 -15.72
C SER A 199 -21.39 -69.73 -15.76
N TYR A 200 -20.27 -70.41 -15.50
CA TYR A 200 -20.24 -71.86 -15.52
C TYR A 200 -20.88 -72.43 -14.25
N ASN A 201 -22.01 -73.11 -14.40
CA ASN A 201 -22.66 -73.80 -13.30
C ASN A 201 -21.96 -75.15 -13.09
N THR A 202 -21.27 -75.30 -11.97
CA THR A 202 -20.47 -76.50 -11.65
C THR A 202 -21.34 -77.74 -11.40
N GLU A 203 -22.55 -77.57 -10.85
CA GLU A 203 -23.50 -78.65 -10.60
C GLU A 203 -24.08 -79.20 -11.91
N GLN A 204 -24.50 -78.30 -12.80
CA GLN A 204 -25.07 -78.65 -14.10
C GLN A 204 -24.02 -78.92 -15.18
N ARG A 205 -22.74 -78.64 -14.88
CA ARG A 205 -21.58 -78.77 -15.78
C ARG A 205 -21.77 -78.07 -17.13
N LYS A 206 -22.41 -76.90 -17.11
CA LYS A 206 -22.71 -76.10 -18.31
C LYS A 206 -22.76 -74.61 -17.98
N TYR A 207 -22.55 -73.76 -18.98
CA TYR A 207 -22.79 -72.33 -18.86
C TYR A 207 -24.30 -72.03 -18.77
N THR A 208 -24.67 -71.20 -17.81
CA THR A 208 -26.03 -70.67 -17.62
C THR A 208 -25.99 -69.16 -17.50
N GLN A 209 -27.11 -68.47 -17.74
CA GLN A 209 -27.18 -67.02 -17.55
C GLN A 209 -26.83 -66.67 -16.10
N ASP A 210 -25.96 -65.67 -15.92
CA ASP A 210 -25.53 -65.26 -14.58
C ASP A 210 -26.65 -64.43 -13.92
N PRO A 211 -27.18 -64.84 -12.76
CA PRO A 211 -28.23 -64.09 -12.06
C PRO A 211 -27.76 -62.71 -11.55
N ASN A 212 -26.45 -62.49 -11.45
CA ASN A 212 -25.85 -61.21 -11.07
C ASN A 212 -25.65 -60.27 -12.26
N TRP A 213 -25.83 -60.76 -13.50
CA TRP A 213 -25.77 -59.93 -14.70
C TRP A 213 -27.04 -59.08 -14.85
N LYS A 214 -27.02 -57.88 -14.30
CA LYS A 214 -28.19 -56.99 -14.22
C LYS A 214 -27.90 -55.65 -14.88
N LYS A 215 -28.89 -55.13 -15.62
CA LYS A 215 -28.83 -53.78 -16.18
C LYS A 215 -28.72 -52.75 -15.06
N ILE A 216 -27.88 -51.75 -15.27
CA ILE A 216 -27.68 -50.65 -14.32
C ILE A 216 -28.80 -49.62 -14.50
N PRO A 217 -29.36 -49.06 -13.42
CA PRO A 217 -30.28 -47.93 -13.51
C PRO A 217 -29.54 -46.68 -14.01
N VAL A 218 -29.66 -46.40 -15.31
CA VAL A 218 -28.92 -45.29 -15.95
C VAL A 218 -29.62 -43.94 -15.86
N ASN A 219 -30.86 -43.89 -15.38
CA ASN A 219 -31.61 -42.65 -15.19
C ASN A 219 -31.27 -41.90 -13.89
N ASP A 220 -30.49 -42.51 -13.00
CA ASP A 220 -30.16 -41.96 -11.66
C ASP A 220 -28.67 -42.09 -11.30
N ILE A 221 -27.78 -41.87 -12.27
CA ILE A 221 -26.34 -41.95 -12.03
C ILE A 221 -25.86 -40.72 -11.23
N LYS A 222 -25.12 -40.96 -10.16
CA LYS A 222 -24.40 -39.95 -9.37
C LYS A 222 -22.99 -39.74 -9.90
N SER A 223 -22.27 -40.82 -10.16
CA SER A 223 -20.92 -40.75 -10.73
C SER A 223 -20.52 -41.99 -11.51
N ILE A 224 -19.54 -41.82 -12.39
CA ILE A 224 -18.95 -42.87 -13.23
C ILE A 224 -17.44 -42.76 -13.07
N MET A 225 -16.76 -43.85 -12.69
CA MET A 225 -15.32 -43.86 -12.45
C MET A 225 -14.62 -44.97 -13.22
N TRP A 226 -13.61 -44.63 -14.02
CA TRP A 226 -12.65 -45.58 -14.59
C TRP A 226 -11.55 -45.83 -13.56
N SER A 227 -11.33 -47.11 -13.24
CA SER A 227 -10.33 -47.51 -12.25
C SER A 227 -9.04 -47.95 -12.94
N VAL A 228 -7.91 -47.39 -12.50
CA VAL A 228 -6.56 -47.81 -12.91
C VAL A 228 -5.83 -48.29 -11.66
N VAL A 229 -5.34 -49.54 -11.71
CA VAL A 229 -4.72 -50.24 -10.58
C VAL A 229 -3.38 -50.85 -11.00
N PRO A 230 -2.43 -51.04 -10.07
CA PRO A 230 -1.15 -51.65 -10.38
C PRO A 230 -1.29 -53.13 -10.77
N GLN A 231 -0.25 -53.66 -11.41
CA GLN A 231 -0.17 -55.11 -11.66
C GLN A 231 -0.15 -55.88 -10.33
N GLY A 232 -1.03 -56.87 -10.20
CA GLY A 232 -1.16 -57.66 -8.97
C GLY A 232 -1.90 -56.95 -7.83
N TYR A 233 -2.78 -55.99 -8.15
CA TYR A 233 -3.63 -55.29 -7.19
C TYR A 233 -4.32 -56.23 -6.18
N GLN A 234 -4.25 -55.89 -4.90
CA GLN A 234 -4.90 -56.62 -3.81
C GLN A 234 -5.58 -55.64 -2.84
N SER A 235 -6.91 -55.55 -2.89
CA SER A 235 -7.68 -54.63 -2.05
C SER A 235 -7.67 -54.99 -0.56
N SER A 236 -7.44 -56.26 -0.20
CA SER A 236 -7.57 -56.77 1.17
C SER A 236 -6.25 -57.11 1.90
N GLU A 237 -5.12 -57.15 1.19
CA GLU A 237 -3.77 -57.47 1.72
C GLU A 237 -2.81 -56.28 1.57
N GLY A 238 -3.38 -55.06 1.53
CA GLY A 238 -2.92 -53.90 0.78
C GLY A 238 -1.65 -53.17 1.21
N ASP A 239 -0.92 -53.58 2.23
CA ASP A 239 0.26 -52.84 2.70
C ASP A 239 1.57 -53.29 2.06
N LYS A 240 1.53 -54.17 1.06
CA LYS A 240 2.74 -54.56 0.31
C LYS A 240 3.26 -53.36 -0.48
N LYS A 241 4.28 -52.72 0.09
CA LYS A 241 5.09 -51.69 -0.55
C LYS A 241 5.91 -52.32 -1.66
N PHE A 242 6.03 -51.64 -2.79
CA PHE A 242 6.81 -52.17 -3.91
C PHE A 242 8.32 -52.02 -3.71
N GLY A 243 8.77 -51.13 -2.80
CA GLY A 243 10.19 -50.77 -2.68
C GLY A 243 10.70 -49.97 -3.88
N LYS A 244 9.79 -49.47 -4.73
CA LYS A 244 10.06 -48.68 -5.93
C LYS A 244 8.84 -47.83 -6.30
N SER A 245 9.07 -46.84 -7.15
CA SER A 245 8.02 -45.99 -7.75
C SER A 245 7.82 -46.42 -9.20
N GLU A 246 6.67 -47.02 -9.50
CA GLU A 246 6.38 -47.66 -10.78
C GLU A 246 5.47 -46.81 -11.65
N THR A 247 5.92 -46.48 -12.86
CA THR A 247 5.20 -45.58 -13.75
C THR A 247 4.10 -46.28 -14.53
N PHE A 248 3.01 -45.58 -14.83
CA PHE A 248 1.96 -46.07 -15.72
C PHE A 248 1.43 -44.96 -16.62
N LYS A 249 0.83 -45.35 -17.75
CA LYS A 249 0.10 -44.44 -18.64
C LYS A 249 -1.06 -45.17 -19.32
N VAL A 250 -2.23 -44.55 -19.32
CA VAL A 250 -3.40 -45.00 -20.07
C VAL A 250 -3.85 -43.88 -20.98
N ASN A 251 -3.76 -44.11 -22.29
CA ASN A 251 -4.23 -43.16 -23.29
C ASN A 251 -5.67 -43.48 -23.67
N PHE A 252 -6.48 -42.43 -23.81
CA PHE A 252 -7.85 -42.46 -24.29
C PHE A 252 -7.94 -41.58 -25.53
N SER A 253 -8.24 -42.19 -26.67
CA SER A 253 -8.27 -41.52 -27.97
C SER A 253 -9.60 -41.74 -28.66
N ASN A 254 -9.94 -40.86 -29.60
CA ASN A 254 -11.24 -40.89 -30.29
C ASN A 254 -12.44 -40.88 -29.33
N TRP A 255 -12.31 -40.18 -28.20
CA TRP A 255 -13.34 -40.05 -27.18
C TRP A 255 -14.56 -39.33 -27.74
N LYS A 256 -15.65 -40.08 -27.92
CA LYS A 256 -16.86 -39.61 -28.58
C LYS A 256 -18.08 -39.95 -27.74
N VAL A 257 -18.81 -38.91 -27.38
CA VAL A 257 -20.08 -39.03 -26.65
C VAL A 257 -21.21 -38.65 -27.60
N SER A 258 -22.28 -39.44 -27.64
CA SER A 258 -23.42 -39.21 -28.53
C SER A 258 -24.75 -39.54 -27.86
N GLY A 259 -25.85 -39.03 -28.44
CA GLY A 259 -27.20 -39.19 -27.91
C GLY A 259 -27.62 -38.03 -26.98
N ASN A 260 -28.26 -38.34 -25.85
CA ASN A 260 -28.79 -37.34 -24.92
C ASN A 260 -27.70 -36.74 -24.01
N THR A 261 -26.74 -36.02 -24.61
CA THR A 261 -25.52 -35.56 -23.93
C THR A 261 -25.50 -34.09 -23.56
N TYR A 262 -26.33 -33.25 -24.19
CA TYR A 262 -26.31 -31.80 -23.97
C TYR A 262 -26.65 -31.44 -22.52
N LEU A 263 -25.85 -30.57 -21.92
CA LEU A 263 -26.09 -30.02 -20.59
C LEU A 263 -26.49 -28.55 -20.64
N ARG A 264 -25.67 -27.73 -21.30
CA ARG A 264 -25.92 -26.29 -21.51
C ARG A 264 -24.95 -25.74 -22.55
N ASP A 265 -25.20 -24.51 -22.99
CA ASP A 265 -24.18 -23.73 -23.68
C ASP A 265 -23.09 -23.25 -22.70
N GLU A 266 -21.86 -23.22 -23.18
CA GLU A 266 -20.70 -22.69 -22.47
C GLU A 266 -20.94 -21.22 -22.10
N PRO A 267 -20.78 -20.84 -20.81
CA PRO A 267 -20.96 -19.46 -20.38
C PRO A 267 -20.02 -18.48 -21.09
N THR A 268 -20.52 -17.26 -21.35
CA THR A 268 -19.73 -16.17 -21.88
C THR A 268 -18.67 -15.72 -20.88
N SER A 269 -17.47 -15.40 -21.36
CA SER A 269 -16.41 -14.83 -20.51
C SER A 269 -16.84 -13.50 -19.88
N ALA A 270 -16.51 -13.33 -18.60
CA ALA A 270 -16.56 -12.05 -17.93
C ALA A 270 -15.56 -11.05 -18.56
N PRO A 271 -15.80 -9.74 -18.43
CA PRO A 271 -14.83 -8.73 -18.85
C PRO A 271 -13.48 -8.95 -18.17
N SER A 272 -12.39 -8.73 -18.93
CA SER A 272 -11.05 -8.84 -18.35
C SER A 272 -10.81 -7.76 -17.30
N HIS A 273 -10.12 -8.12 -16.22
CA HIS A 273 -9.79 -7.21 -15.12
C HIS A 273 -8.32 -7.30 -14.70
N ASN A 274 -7.92 -6.39 -13.80
CA ASN A 274 -6.52 -6.22 -13.41
C ASN A 274 -6.08 -7.07 -12.20
N VAL A 275 -7.01 -7.70 -11.49
CA VAL A 275 -6.66 -8.68 -10.43
C VAL A 275 -6.10 -9.94 -11.08
N ARG A 276 -4.99 -10.46 -10.53
CA ARG A 276 -4.32 -11.70 -10.96
C ARG A 276 -4.79 -12.88 -10.11
N MET A 277 -4.70 -14.06 -10.68
CA MET A 277 -5.06 -15.30 -9.98
C MET A 277 -3.84 -15.86 -9.25
N THR A 278 -4.05 -16.39 -8.06
CA THR A 278 -3.12 -17.29 -7.38
C THR A 278 -3.82 -18.63 -7.11
N ASP A 279 -3.14 -19.74 -7.35
CA ASP A 279 -3.66 -21.11 -7.20
C ASP A 279 -2.60 -22.06 -6.66
N ASP A 280 -2.97 -23.27 -6.25
CA ASP A 280 -2.11 -24.24 -5.53
C ASP A 280 -2.21 -25.65 -6.12
N TYR A 281 -1.08 -26.33 -6.31
CA TYR A 281 -1.10 -27.70 -6.84
C TYR A 281 -1.83 -28.70 -5.92
N ASP A 282 -1.57 -28.65 -4.61
CA ASP A 282 -2.11 -29.58 -3.62
C ASP A 282 -3.64 -29.45 -3.49
N ASP A 283 -4.22 -28.29 -3.82
CA ASP A 283 -5.67 -28.06 -3.81
C ASP A 283 -6.39 -28.53 -5.10
N ILE A 284 -5.71 -28.56 -6.25
CA ILE A 284 -6.36 -28.78 -7.56
C ILE A 284 -5.68 -29.81 -8.48
N TYR A 285 -4.72 -30.59 -7.98
CA TYR A 285 -4.07 -31.67 -8.74
C TYR A 285 -5.07 -32.65 -9.40
N ASN A 286 -6.26 -32.78 -8.80
CA ASN A 286 -7.31 -33.67 -9.27
C ASN A 286 -8.07 -33.14 -10.49
N LEU A 287 -8.00 -31.85 -10.79
CA LEU A 287 -8.68 -31.22 -11.93
C LEU A 287 -7.81 -31.28 -13.18
N THR A 288 -8.42 -31.29 -14.37
CA THR A 288 -7.63 -31.15 -15.60
C THR A 288 -7.10 -29.72 -15.76
N PRO A 289 -5.87 -29.53 -16.30
CA PRO A 289 -5.36 -28.19 -16.58
C PRO A 289 -6.24 -27.37 -17.53
N GLU A 290 -6.96 -28.04 -18.44
CA GLU A 290 -7.91 -27.39 -19.35
C GLU A 290 -9.07 -26.73 -18.63
N ARG A 291 -9.61 -27.40 -17.61
CA ARG A 291 -10.71 -26.86 -16.81
C ARG A 291 -10.26 -25.61 -16.09
N VAL A 292 -9.16 -25.71 -15.36
CA VAL A 292 -8.61 -24.65 -14.51
C VAL A 292 -8.31 -23.39 -15.33
N VAL A 293 -7.51 -23.52 -16.40
CA VAL A 293 -7.15 -22.36 -17.25
C VAL A 293 -8.35 -21.79 -18.01
N SER A 294 -9.29 -22.65 -18.42
CA SER A 294 -10.55 -22.17 -19.02
C SER A 294 -11.36 -21.35 -18.03
N ASP A 295 -11.40 -21.74 -16.76
CA ASP A 295 -12.19 -21.05 -15.74
C ASP A 295 -11.55 -19.69 -15.42
N TYR A 296 -10.22 -19.59 -15.31
CA TYR A 296 -9.53 -18.29 -15.16
C TYR A 296 -9.94 -17.28 -16.24
N LYS A 297 -9.84 -17.70 -17.52
CA LYS A 297 -10.19 -16.84 -18.66
C LYS A 297 -11.67 -16.45 -18.64
N LYS A 298 -12.57 -17.38 -18.31
CA LYS A 298 -14.00 -17.09 -18.25
C LYS A 298 -14.37 -16.19 -17.08
N LEU A 299 -13.59 -16.18 -16.00
CA LEU A 299 -13.78 -15.28 -14.87
C LEU A 299 -13.14 -13.89 -15.07
N GLY A 300 -12.39 -13.68 -16.16
CA GLY A 300 -11.81 -12.38 -16.52
C GLY A 300 -10.35 -12.19 -16.09
N PHE A 301 -9.74 -13.21 -15.48
CA PHE A 301 -8.30 -13.20 -15.18
C PHE A 301 -7.48 -13.20 -16.46
N SER A 302 -6.36 -12.48 -16.42
CA SER A 302 -5.47 -12.30 -17.57
C SER A 302 -4.06 -11.95 -17.11
N LYS A 303 -3.12 -11.92 -18.07
CA LYS A 303 -1.73 -11.49 -17.94
C LYS A 303 -0.83 -12.41 -17.13
N LEU A 304 -1.19 -12.72 -15.88
CA LEU A 304 -0.29 -13.39 -14.94
C LEU A 304 -1.08 -14.27 -13.97
N VAL A 305 -0.57 -15.48 -13.74
CA VAL A 305 -1.02 -16.39 -12.69
C VAL A 305 0.16 -16.73 -11.80
N ASN A 306 -0.03 -16.67 -10.50
CA ASN A 306 0.89 -17.27 -9.55
C ASN A 306 0.39 -18.67 -9.19
N PHE A 307 1.30 -19.63 -9.12
CA PHE A 307 0.96 -21.01 -8.83
C PHE A 307 1.89 -21.56 -7.76
N TYR A 308 1.33 -21.80 -6.57
CA TYR A 308 2.02 -22.39 -5.45
C TYR A 308 2.16 -23.89 -5.64
N ILE A 309 3.36 -24.39 -5.38
CA ILE A 309 3.69 -25.80 -5.41
C ILE A 309 4.06 -26.15 -3.98
N GLY A 310 3.07 -26.71 -3.30
CA GLY A 310 3.06 -26.94 -1.86
C GLY A 310 4.07 -27.98 -1.36
N ALA A 311 3.81 -28.46 -0.15
CA ALA A 311 4.72 -29.33 0.57
C ALA A 311 4.60 -30.82 0.15
N SER A 312 3.68 -31.15 -0.76
CA SER A 312 3.36 -32.54 -1.11
C SER A 312 3.10 -32.73 -2.61
N HIS A 313 2.82 -33.98 -3.00
CA HIS A 313 2.38 -34.46 -4.33
C HIS A 313 3.22 -34.13 -5.58
N TYR A 314 4.18 -33.20 -5.56
CA TYR A 314 4.96 -32.84 -6.76
C TYR A 314 6.17 -33.75 -6.97
N TYR A 315 6.82 -34.19 -5.88
CA TYR A 315 8.03 -35.00 -5.92
C TYR A 315 7.74 -36.50 -6.00
N ASP A 316 8.74 -37.26 -6.43
CA ASP A 316 8.67 -38.73 -6.42
C ASP A 316 9.22 -39.29 -5.11
N LYS A 317 8.69 -40.45 -4.72
CA LYS A 317 9.05 -41.15 -3.48
C LYS A 317 8.96 -42.65 -3.64
N ILE A 318 9.66 -43.36 -2.76
CA ILE A 318 9.62 -44.81 -2.64
C ILE A 318 9.08 -45.14 -1.24
N LEU A 319 8.24 -46.18 -1.17
CA LEU A 319 7.78 -46.73 0.09
C LEU A 319 8.58 -48.00 0.38
N THR A 320 9.28 -48.02 1.51
CA THR A 320 10.08 -49.15 2.01
C THR A 320 9.52 -49.62 3.34
N ASP A 321 9.91 -50.81 3.81
CA ASP A 321 9.46 -51.31 5.12
C ASP A 321 9.84 -50.35 6.27
N ASP A 322 10.98 -49.67 6.12
CA ASP A 322 11.53 -48.71 7.08
C ASP A 322 10.88 -47.31 7.03
N GLY A 323 10.11 -46.98 5.99
CA GLY A 323 9.40 -45.70 5.89
C GLY A 323 9.21 -45.18 4.47
N VAL A 324 9.23 -43.85 4.34
CA VAL A 324 9.14 -43.14 3.06
C VAL A 324 10.51 -42.57 2.71
N GLU A 325 10.93 -42.77 1.46
CA GLU A 325 12.17 -42.20 0.91
C GLU A 325 11.83 -41.28 -0.27
N MET A 326 12.00 -39.97 -0.09
CA MET A 326 11.89 -39.01 -1.19
C MET A 326 13.06 -39.16 -2.16
N LYS A 327 12.76 -39.23 -3.46
CA LYS A 327 13.80 -39.26 -4.50
C LYS A 327 14.31 -37.85 -4.76
N THR A 328 15.61 -37.65 -4.60
CA THR A 328 16.26 -36.33 -4.66
C THR A 328 17.07 -36.09 -5.95
N ASP A 329 17.19 -37.11 -6.80
CA ASP A 329 17.89 -37.02 -8.09
C ASP A 329 17.17 -36.10 -9.09
N TYR A 330 15.84 -36.11 -9.06
CA TYR A 330 14.97 -35.32 -9.91
C TYR A 330 13.74 -34.85 -9.12
N PRO A 331 13.32 -33.57 -9.24
CA PRO A 331 12.35 -32.98 -8.31
C PRO A 331 10.90 -33.42 -8.54
N PHE A 332 10.55 -34.01 -9.69
CA PHE A 332 9.15 -34.23 -10.07
C PHE A 332 8.81 -35.72 -10.22
N ASN A 333 7.61 -36.09 -9.78
CA ASN A 333 6.96 -37.32 -10.25
C ASN A 333 6.28 -37.11 -11.61
N GLN A 334 5.86 -38.21 -12.22
CA GLN A 334 5.33 -38.20 -13.57
C GLN A 334 3.96 -37.50 -13.66
N GLY A 335 3.08 -37.70 -12.67
CA GLY A 335 1.75 -37.08 -12.65
C GLY A 335 1.84 -35.55 -12.62
N PHE A 336 2.61 -35.01 -11.67
CA PHE A 336 2.85 -33.57 -11.57
C PHE A 336 3.47 -33.00 -12.84
N GLU A 337 4.56 -33.61 -13.33
CA GLU A 337 5.29 -33.04 -14.46
C GLU A 337 4.42 -32.95 -15.73
N GLU A 338 3.63 -33.98 -16.01
CA GLU A 338 2.74 -34.02 -17.17
C GLU A 338 1.57 -33.05 -17.03
N TRP A 339 1.00 -32.94 -15.82
CA TRP A 339 -0.03 -31.96 -15.50
C TRP A 339 0.48 -30.53 -15.68
N TYR A 340 1.64 -30.23 -15.08
CA TYR A 340 2.21 -28.89 -15.01
C TYR A 340 2.70 -28.39 -16.38
N LYS A 341 3.26 -29.29 -17.21
CA LYS A 341 3.58 -28.99 -18.62
C LYS A 341 2.34 -28.58 -19.41
N ASN A 342 1.24 -29.32 -19.26
CA ASN A 342 0.00 -29.01 -19.94
C ASN A 342 -0.62 -27.71 -19.42
N TYR A 343 -0.55 -27.46 -18.11
CA TYR A 343 -0.96 -26.21 -17.49
C TYR A 343 -0.21 -25.00 -18.05
N ALA A 344 1.13 -25.03 -18.04
CA ALA A 344 1.96 -23.94 -18.59
C ALA A 344 1.68 -23.69 -20.08
N LYS A 345 1.54 -24.76 -20.88
CA LYS A 345 1.15 -24.65 -22.29
C LYS A 345 -0.19 -23.92 -22.45
N ARG A 346 -1.20 -24.29 -21.66
CA ARG A 346 -2.55 -23.70 -21.76
C ARG A 346 -2.61 -22.26 -21.28
N LEU A 347 -1.83 -21.90 -20.26
CA LEU A 347 -1.66 -20.50 -19.86
C LEU A 347 -1.11 -19.68 -21.02
N LYS A 348 -0.06 -20.19 -21.71
CA LYS A 348 0.50 -19.51 -22.87
C LYS A 348 -0.53 -19.34 -23.99
N GLU A 349 -1.28 -20.38 -24.32
CA GLU A 349 -2.36 -20.34 -25.32
C GLU A 349 -3.46 -19.31 -24.98
N ASN A 350 -3.60 -18.93 -23.70
CA ASN A 350 -4.52 -17.92 -23.22
C ASN A 350 -3.86 -16.58 -22.86
N ASN A 351 -2.62 -16.34 -23.33
CA ASN A 351 -1.85 -15.11 -23.11
C ASN A 351 -1.66 -14.77 -21.62
N MET A 352 -1.41 -15.79 -20.80
CA MET A 352 -1.04 -15.63 -19.39
C MET A 352 0.38 -16.15 -19.18
N ASP A 353 1.19 -15.37 -18.46
CA ASP A 353 2.48 -15.81 -17.93
C ASP A 353 2.29 -16.47 -16.56
N LEU A 354 3.33 -17.17 -16.10
CA LEU A 354 3.30 -18.00 -14.89
C LEU A 354 4.42 -17.60 -13.92
N ILE A 355 4.05 -17.38 -12.66
CA ILE A 355 4.97 -17.33 -11.53
C ILE A 355 4.86 -18.65 -10.78
N GLN A 356 5.99 -19.35 -10.66
CA GLN A 356 6.05 -20.67 -10.03
C GLN A 356 6.55 -20.46 -8.60
N SER A 357 5.65 -20.55 -7.63
CA SER A 357 5.96 -20.31 -6.21
C SER A 357 6.29 -21.63 -5.52
N ILE A 358 7.49 -21.72 -4.95
CA ILE A 358 8.00 -22.93 -4.30
C ILE A 358 7.96 -22.80 -2.78
N SER A 359 7.46 -23.82 -2.10
CA SER A 359 7.48 -23.90 -0.64
C SER A 359 8.88 -24.26 -0.09
N MET A 360 9.18 -23.86 1.16
CA MET A 360 10.31 -24.36 1.97
C MET A 360 9.89 -25.47 2.95
N GLU A 361 8.70 -26.03 2.75
CA GLU A 361 8.13 -27.13 3.51
C GLU A 361 8.09 -28.41 2.67
N SER A 362 8.24 -29.57 3.30
CA SER A 362 8.06 -30.87 2.63
C SER A 362 7.59 -31.95 3.61
N VAL A 363 6.61 -32.76 3.18
CA VAL A 363 6.07 -33.88 3.99
C VAL A 363 7.08 -35.02 4.11
N ASP A 364 7.70 -35.43 3.00
CA ASP A 364 8.52 -36.66 2.95
C ASP A 364 10.04 -36.39 2.84
N ALA A 365 10.48 -35.16 3.10
CA ALA A 365 11.91 -34.80 3.02
C ALA A 365 12.77 -35.60 4.02
N PRO A 366 14.04 -35.91 3.69
CA PRO A 366 14.97 -36.57 4.60
C PRO A 366 15.12 -35.86 5.95
N ALA A 367 15.21 -36.63 7.04
CA ALA A 367 15.28 -36.07 8.40
C ALA A 367 16.49 -35.16 8.67
N SER A 368 17.57 -35.31 7.91
CA SER A 368 18.76 -34.45 7.95
C SER A 368 18.51 -33.05 7.38
N TRP A 369 17.43 -32.86 6.60
CA TRP A 369 17.09 -31.58 5.99
C TRP A 369 16.27 -30.68 6.92
N TRP A 370 15.65 -31.26 7.95
CA TRP A 370 14.68 -30.54 8.78
C TRP A 370 15.36 -29.50 9.66
N GLN A 371 14.74 -28.33 9.75
CA GLN A 371 14.93 -27.35 10.80
C GLN A 371 14.56 -27.95 12.17
N ARG A 372 15.33 -27.62 13.22
CA ARG A 372 15.16 -28.22 14.55
C ARG A 372 15.40 -27.23 15.68
N THR A 373 14.69 -27.43 16.78
CA THR A 373 14.96 -26.76 18.05
C THR A 373 16.27 -27.23 18.68
N TRP A 374 16.72 -26.54 19.74
CA TRP A 374 17.95 -26.85 20.49
C TRP A 374 17.96 -28.30 21.01
N ASP A 375 16.80 -28.81 21.45
CA ASP A 375 16.57 -30.17 21.94
C ASP A 375 16.23 -31.17 20.81
N ASN A 376 16.55 -30.83 19.57
CA ASN A 376 16.46 -31.69 18.38
C ASN A 376 15.02 -32.03 17.92
N VAL A 377 14.01 -31.26 18.37
CA VAL A 377 12.62 -31.41 17.93
C VAL A 377 12.43 -30.79 16.53
N PRO A 378 11.81 -31.49 15.56
CA PRO A 378 11.57 -30.93 14.23
C PRO A 378 10.63 -29.72 14.23
N GLY A 379 10.96 -28.73 13.40
CA GLY A 379 10.05 -27.66 13.00
C GLY A 379 9.00 -28.18 12.03
N THR A 380 7.73 -28.10 12.42
CA THR A 380 6.58 -28.62 11.66
C THR A 380 5.44 -27.62 11.68
N THR A 381 4.60 -27.64 10.65
CA THR A 381 3.35 -26.84 10.57
C THR A 381 2.12 -27.68 10.93
N GLY A 382 0.95 -27.04 11.02
CA GLY A 382 -0.29 -27.67 11.49
C GLY A 382 -1.02 -28.57 10.49
N TRP A 383 -0.48 -28.79 9.28
CA TRP A 383 -1.12 -29.63 8.26
C TRP A 383 -1.04 -31.12 8.59
N THR A 384 -1.83 -31.95 7.90
CA THR A 384 -1.82 -33.42 8.09
C THR A 384 -1.75 -34.15 6.75
N PRO A 385 -0.74 -34.99 6.51
CA PRO A 385 0.44 -35.21 7.35
C PRO A 385 1.28 -33.93 7.55
N PRO A 386 1.94 -33.75 8.71
CA PRO A 386 2.66 -32.52 9.01
C PRO A 386 3.90 -32.39 8.13
N PRO A 387 4.05 -31.30 7.37
CA PRO A 387 5.26 -31.04 6.64
C PRO A 387 6.35 -30.48 7.57
N HIS A 388 7.59 -30.69 7.16
CA HIS A 388 8.79 -30.25 7.86
C HIS A 388 9.40 -29.04 7.16
N LEU A 389 9.86 -28.07 7.96
CA LEU A 389 10.57 -26.89 7.46
C LEU A 389 12.01 -27.29 7.12
N LEU A 390 12.51 -26.84 5.97
CA LEU A 390 13.81 -27.26 5.46
C LEU A 390 14.91 -26.23 5.75
N SER A 391 16.10 -26.71 6.08
CA SER A 391 17.24 -25.89 6.49
C SER A 391 17.94 -25.23 5.30
N PHE A 392 18.11 -23.90 5.36
CA PHE A 392 18.80 -23.12 4.33
C PHE A 392 20.30 -23.41 4.23
N THR A 393 20.90 -23.97 5.30
CA THR A 393 22.35 -24.21 5.39
C THR A 393 22.72 -25.60 4.89
N ASN A 394 21.77 -26.54 4.83
CA ASN A 394 21.98 -27.90 4.37
C ASN A 394 22.31 -27.95 2.86
N GLU A 395 23.44 -28.56 2.50
CA GLU A 395 23.92 -28.63 1.11
C GLU A 395 23.03 -29.50 0.21
N ASP A 396 22.46 -30.59 0.73
CA ASP A 396 21.55 -31.45 -0.03
C ASP A 396 20.24 -30.70 -0.36
N VAL A 397 19.74 -29.90 0.59
CA VAL A 397 18.59 -29.00 0.36
C VAL A 397 18.92 -28.01 -0.76
N LYS A 398 20.06 -27.33 -0.68
CA LYS A 398 20.51 -26.40 -1.73
C LYS A 398 20.59 -27.08 -3.09
N ASP A 399 21.15 -28.27 -3.16
CA ASP A 399 21.32 -29.00 -4.42
C ASP A 399 19.98 -29.49 -4.99
N PHE A 400 19.06 -29.94 -4.14
CA PHE A 400 17.71 -30.28 -4.57
C PHE A 400 16.96 -29.05 -5.11
N TYR A 401 16.99 -27.92 -4.40
CA TYR A 401 16.27 -26.71 -4.81
C TYR A 401 16.83 -26.10 -6.09
N LYS A 402 18.14 -26.20 -6.36
CA LYS A 402 18.72 -25.85 -7.67
C LYS A 402 18.08 -26.67 -8.80
N LYS A 403 17.96 -27.99 -8.63
CA LYS A 403 17.29 -28.87 -9.62
C LYS A 403 15.81 -28.50 -9.76
N TYR A 404 15.15 -28.21 -8.64
CA TYR A 404 13.75 -27.82 -8.59
C TYR A 404 13.47 -26.55 -9.41
N VAL A 405 14.18 -25.45 -9.14
CA VAL A 405 13.98 -24.20 -9.88
C VAL A 405 14.32 -24.32 -11.37
N LEU A 406 15.32 -25.12 -11.72
CA LEU A 406 15.69 -25.37 -13.12
C LEU A 406 14.68 -26.25 -13.85
N GLY A 407 14.09 -27.25 -13.17
CA GLY A 407 13.02 -28.07 -13.71
C GLY A 407 11.77 -27.26 -14.03
N LEU A 408 11.35 -26.41 -13.08
CA LEU A 408 10.23 -25.48 -13.28
C LEU A 408 10.52 -24.48 -14.41
N ALA A 409 11.71 -23.88 -14.42
CA ALA A 409 12.13 -22.96 -15.48
C ALA A 409 12.11 -23.62 -16.86
N LYS A 410 12.52 -24.88 -16.95
CA LYS A 410 12.44 -25.66 -18.18
C LYS A 410 11.00 -25.80 -18.66
N ILE A 411 10.06 -26.18 -17.79
CA ILE A 411 8.64 -26.35 -18.15
C ILE A 411 8.06 -25.04 -18.71
N SER A 412 8.27 -23.92 -18.01
CA SER A 412 7.81 -22.61 -18.48
C SER A 412 8.48 -22.20 -19.80
N SER A 413 9.80 -22.39 -19.93
CA SER A 413 10.55 -22.06 -21.14
C SER A 413 10.09 -22.89 -22.35
N ASP A 414 9.88 -24.20 -22.18
CA ASP A 414 9.38 -25.09 -23.24
C ASP A 414 7.98 -24.68 -23.70
N ALA A 415 7.15 -24.15 -22.80
CA ALA A 415 5.84 -23.58 -23.11
C ALA A 415 5.92 -22.18 -23.75
N GLY A 416 7.10 -21.56 -23.85
CA GLY A 416 7.27 -20.20 -24.38
C GLY A 416 6.88 -19.09 -23.40
N ILE A 417 6.88 -19.39 -22.10
CA ILE A 417 6.71 -18.44 -20.99
C ILE A 417 8.09 -18.08 -20.45
N THR A 418 8.30 -16.80 -20.11
CA THR A 418 9.55 -16.39 -19.45
C THR A 418 9.58 -17.01 -18.04
N PRO A 419 10.61 -17.77 -17.66
CA PRO A 419 10.66 -18.38 -16.34
C PRO A 419 10.59 -17.33 -15.23
N MET A 420 9.64 -17.48 -14.31
CA MET A 420 9.54 -16.66 -13.10
C MET A 420 9.38 -17.59 -11.90
N VAL A 421 10.27 -17.48 -10.92
CA VAL A 421 10.23 -18.30 -9.69
C VAL A 421 10.08 -17.38 -8.49
N GLN A 422 9.19 -17.75 -7.58
CA GLN A 422 9.04 -17.12 -6.28
C GLN A 422 9.44 -18.12 -5.20
N LEU A 423 10.32 -17.73 -4.30
CA LEU A 423 10.56 -18.48 -3.06
C LEU A 423 9.47 -18.10 -2.05
N GLY A 424 8.57 -19.03 -1.78
CA GLY A 424 7.46 -18.87 -0.84
C GLY A 424 7.97 -18.93 0.59
N GLU A 425 7.67 -17.88 1.36
CA GLU A 425 7.74 -17.90 2.82
C GLU A 425 9.00 -18.55 3.43
N PRO A 426 10.22 -18.11 3.05
CA PRO A 426 11.45 -18.74 3.50
C PRO A 426 11.76 -18.35 4.95
N TRP A 427 11.14 -19.05 5.91
CA TRP A 427 11.29 -18.77 7.34
C TRP A 427 12.24 -19.72 8.06
N TRP A 428 13.07 -19.16 8.92
CA TRP A 428 13.49 -19.86 10.14
C TRP A 428 12.27 -19.99 11.03
N TRP A 429 11.88 -21.23 11.31
CA TRP A 429 10.66 -21.52 12.04
C TRP A 429 10.84 -21.33 13.54
N HIS A 430 9.74 -21.19 14.25
CA HIS A 430 9.68 -21.36 15.69
C HIS A 430 8.39 -22.09 16.05
N LYS A 431 8.41 -22.92 17.10
CA LYS A 431 7.25 -23.76 17.44
C LYS A 431 6.13 -22.94 18.07
N GLU A 432 5.24 -22.38 17.25
CA GLU A 432 4.17 -21.49 17.70
C GLU A 432 3.20 -22.13 18.72
N ASP A 433 3.12 -23.46 18.70
CA ASP A 433 2.18 -24.31 19.44
C ASP A 433 2.68 -24.76 20.83
N VAL A 434 3.92 -24.44 21.20
CA VAL A 434 4.51 -24.85 22.48
C VAL A 434 4.96 -23.65 23.32
N GLU A 435 5.03 -23.85 24.64
CA GLU A 435 5.49 -22.82 25.59
C GLU A 435 6.91 -22.36 25.26
N GLY A 436 7.15 -21.04 25.36
CA GLY A 436 8.43 -20.42 24.98
C GLY A 436 8.65 -20.29 23.47
N LYS A 437 7.85 -20.98 22.64
CA LYS A 437 7.96 -20.95 21.17
C LYS A 437 9.41 -21.07 20.68
N PRO A 438 10.16 -22.14 21.03
CA PRO A 438 11.58 -22.26 20.75
C PRO A 438 11.87 -22.14 19.24
N PRO A 439 12.95 -21.42 18.86
CA PRO A 439 13.33 -21.30 17.46
C PRO A 439 13.91 -22.61 16.91
N CYS A 440 13.75 -22.85 15.61
CA CYS A 440 14.08 -24.10 14.92
C CYS A 440 15.32 -24.01 14.02
N PHE A 441 16.30 -23.17 14.34
CA PHE A 441 17.52 -22.99 13.54
C PHE A 441 18.75 -23.77 14.05
N TYR A 442 18.55 -24.85 14.81
CA TYR A 442 19.60 -25.65 15.44
C TYR A 442 19.76 -27.05 14.84
N ASP A 443 19.43 -27.22 13.55
CA ASP A 443 19.78 -28.44 12.83
C ASP A 443 21.31 -28.61 12.71
N ALA A 444 21.75 -29.84 12.45
CA ALA A 444 23.17 -30.17 12.44
C ALA A 444 23.96 -29.36 11.40
N ALA A 445 23.41 -29.19 10.19
CA ALA A 445 24.08 -28.43 9.14
C ALA A 445 24.26 -26.96 9.51
N THR A 446 23.27 -26.35 10.17
CA THR A 446 23.36 -24.96 10.64
C THR A 446 24.40 -24.80 11.74
N LYS A 447 24.40 -25.67 12.75
CA LYS A 447 25.37 -25.62 13.86
C LYS A 447 26.81 -25.80 13.38
N GLU A 448 27.05 -26.81 12.56
CA GLU A 448 28.38 -27.11 12.01
C GLU A 448 28.89 -25.97 11.11
N LEU A 449 28.02 -25.40 10.27
CA LEU A 449 28.41 -24.29 9.40
C LEU A 449 28.72 -23.03 10.21
N PHE A 450 27.92 -22.73 11.24
CA PHE A 450 28.15 -21.59 12.10
C PHE A 450 29.51 -21.67 12.81
N GLU A 451 29.80 -22.81 13.45
CA GLU A 451 31.05 -23.01 14.18
C GLU A 451 32.26 -22.94 13.24
N LYS A 452 32.12 -23.50 12.02
CA LYS A 452 33.15 -23.43 10.99
C LYS A 452 33.43 -22.00 10.51
N GLU A 453 32.40 -21.18 10.30
CA GLU A 453 32.57 -19.82 9.76
C GLU A 453 32.98 -18.80 10.83
N ASN A 454 32.56 -19.00 12.09
CA ASN A 454 32.73 -18.00 13.16
C ASN A 454 33.75 -18.42 14.24
N GLY A 455 34.12 -19.70 14.32
CA GLY A 455 35.14 -20.22 15.24
C GLY A 455 34.66 -20.44 16.68
N TYR A 456 33.35 -20.41 16.93
CA TYR A 456 32.71 -20.71 18.23
C TYR A 456 31.32 -21.33 18.00
N PRO A 457 30.80 -22.14 18.95
CA PRO A 457 29.48 -22.76 18.80
C PRO A 457 28.34 -21.74 18.89
N MET A 458 27.19 -22.08 18.31
CA MET A 458 25.97 -21.28 18.43
C MET A 458 25.51 -21.17 19.89
N TYR A 459 24.92 -20.03 20.26
CA TYR A 459 24.18 -19.89 21.51
C TYR A 459 22.80 -20.55 21.36
N GLU A 460 22.36 -21.30 22.37
CA GLU A 460 21.09 -22.01 22.37
C GLU A 460 20.02 -21.21 23.14
N PHE A 461 19.17 -20.50 22.40
CA PHE A 461 17.92 -19.96 22.91
C PHE A 461 16.88 -21.07 23.12
N HIS A 462 16.33 -21.17 24.32
CA HIS A 462 15.26 -22.14 24.63
C HIS A 462 13.85 -21.56 24.41
N SER A 463 13.75 -20.25 24.25
CA SER A 463 12.53 -19.51 23.91
C SER A 463 12.84 -18.40 22.90
N SER A 464 11.90 -18.13 21.99
CA SER A 464 12.06 -17.04 21.02
C SER A 464 11.97 -15.64 21.64
N THR A 465 11.64 -15.53 22.93
CA THR A 465 11.55 -14.24 23.64
C THR A 465 12.71 -14.00 24.61
N GLU A 466 13.75 -14.83 24.58
CA GLU A 466 14.94 -14.64 25.41
C GLU A 466 15.73 -13.37 25.04
N ASP A 467 16.51 -12.86 26.00
CA ASP A 467 17.37 -11.69 25.79
C ASP A 467 18.47 -12.02 24.76
N MET A 468 18.54 -11.22 23.72
CA MET A 468 19.47 -11.41 22.60
C MET A 468 20.81 -10.71 22.80
N THR A 469 20.99 -9.97 23.89
CA THR A 469 22.18 -9.14 24.15
C THR A 469 23.46 -9.97 24.09
N GLY A 470 24.36 -9.65 23.16
CA GLY A 470 25.62 -10.36 22.93
C GLY A 470 25.54 -11.51 21.92
N HIS A 471 24.38 -11.72 21.29
CA HIS A 471 24.13 -12.77 20.30
C HIS A 471 23.57 -12.23 18.97
N GLU A 472 23.56 -10.90 18.79
CA GLU A 472 23.02 -10.23 17.61
C GLU A 472 23.76 -10.64 16.32
N ASP A 473 25.08 -10.82 16.38
CA ASP A 473 25.89 -11.26 15.24
C ASP A 473 25.46 -12.67 14.74
N MET A 474 25.06 -13.56 15.66
CA MET A 474 24.54 -14.88 15.28
C MET A 474 23.19 -14.79 14.59
N LEU A 475 22.30 -13.92 15.08
CA LEU A 475 20.97 -13.71 14.47
C LEU A 475 21.09 -13.02 13.12
N GLU A 476 22.02 -12.06 12.97
CA GLU A 476 22.34 -11.46 11.67
C GLU A 476 22.95 -12.50 10.71
N TRP A 477 23.81 -13.39 11.21
CA TRP A 477 24.33 -14.50 10.41
C TRP A 477 23.22 -15.43 9.91
N LEU A 478 22.28 -15.83 10.78
CA LEU A 478 21.12 -16.65 10.41
C LEU A 478 20.25 -15.96 9.35
N SER A 479 20.02 -14.65 9.54
CA SER A 479 19.35 -13.81 8.54
C SER A 479 20.08 -13.87 7.20
N ASN A 480 21.40 -13.65 7.21
CA ASN A 480 22.21 -13.70 6.00
C ASN A 480 22.12 -15.06 5.29
N LYS A 481 22.05 -16.19 6.00
CA LYS A 481 21.91 -17.52 5.38
C LYS A 481 20.58 -17.73 4.66
N ASN A 482 19.48 -17.23 5.20
CA ASN A 482 18.19 -17.20 4.48
C ASN A 482 18.30 -16.37 3.19
N GLY A 483 18.85 -15.15 3.29
CA GLY A 483 19.06 -14.27 2.14
C GLY A 483 19.97 -14.89 1.08
N GLU A 484 21.08 -15.51 1.49
CA GLU A 484 22.05 -16.17 0.61
C GLU A 484 21.43 -17.35 -0.13
N PHE A 485 20.56 -18.13 0.53
CA PHE A 485 19.80 -19.20 -0.12
C PHE A 485 18.89 -18.64 -1.22
N SER A 486 18.18 -17.54 -0.96
CA SER A 486 17.36 -16.86 -1.98
C SER A 486 18.19 -16.44 -3.19
N LEU A 487 19.37 -15.85 -2.95
CA LEU A 487 20.26 -15.40 -4.03
C LEU A 487 20.90 -16.56 -4.79
N LEU A 488 21.22 -17.67 -4.12
CA LEU A 488 21.71 -18.89 -4.74
C LEU A 488 20.72 -19.42 -5.79
N LEU A 489 19.43 -19.48 -5.45
CA LEU A 489 18.40 -19.96 -6.37
C LEU A 489 18.18 -18.99 -7.54
N ARG A 490 18.14 -17.68 -7.27
CA ARG A 490 18.11 -16.64 -8.31
C ARG A 490 19.29 -16.80 -9.29
N ASP A 491 20.50 -16.91 -8.77
CA ASP A 491 21.72 -16.93 -9.58
C ASP A 491 21.79 -18.21 -10.41
N THR A 492 21.42 -19.36 -9.80
CA THR A 492 21.28 -20.64 -10.51
C THR A 492 20.29 -20.53 -11.68
N LEU A 493 19.12 -19.94 -11.42
CA LEU A 493 18.07 -19.73 -12.42
C LEU A 493 18.55 -18.82 -13.55
N LYS A 494 19.12 -17.64 -13.22
CA LYS A 494 19.55 -16.64 -14.20
C LYS A 494 20.78 -17.05 -14.99
N GLN A 495 21.65 -17.89 -14.42
CA GLN A 495 22.78 -18.46 -15.15
C GLN A 495 22.31 -19.38 -16.28
N SER A 496 21.22 -20.13 -16.06
CA SER A 496 20.66 -21.04 -17.06
C SER A 496 19.66 -20.36 -18.01
N TYR A 497 18.92 -19.35 -17.52
CA TYR A 497 17.89 -18.62 -18.23
C TYR A 497 18.06 -17.11 -17.98
N SER A 498 18.81 -16.43 -18.85
CA SER A 498 19.25 -15.04 -18.61
C SER A 498 18.14 -13.99 -18.50
N ASN A 499 16.96 -14.25 -19.07
CA ASN A 499 15.77 -13.40 -18.97
C ASN A 499 14.81 -13.82 -17.84
N ALA A 500 15.13 -14.86 -17.08
CA ALA A 500 14.29 -15.34 -15.99
C ALA A 500 14.20 -14.30 -14.86
N LYS A 501 13.10 -14.37 -14.11
CA LYS A 501 12.84 -13.52 -12.96
C LYS A 501 12.80 -14.34 -11.67
N PHE A 502 13.25 -13.74 -10.59
CA PHE A 502 13.21 -14.34 -9.26
C PHE A 502 12.72 -13.33 -8.22
N THR A 503 11.95 -13.82 -7.25
CA THR A 503 11.40 -13.03 -6.14
C THR A 503 11.22 -13.88 -4.88
N VAL A 504 10.74 -13.25 -3.80
CA VAL A 504 10.36 -13.86 -2.54
C VAL A 504 8.93 -13.42 -2.18
N LEU A 505 8.14 -14.30 -1.57
CA LEU A 505 6.88 -13.96 -0.91
C LEU A 505 7.15 -13.56 0.55
N PHE A 506 6.76 -12.34 0.93
CA PHE A 506 6.99 -11.81 2.27
C PHE A 506 5.67 -11.63 3.03
N PHE A 507 5.43 -12.54 3.96
CA PHE A 507 4.25 -12.50 4.83
C PHE A 507 4.51 -11.56 6.01
N THR A 508 3.99 -10.33 5.94
CA THR A 508 4.27 -9.31 6.95
C THR A 508 3.80 -9.67 8.36
N PRO A 509 2.65 -10.33 8.58
CA PRO A 509 2.17 -10.64 9.93
C PRO A 509 3.13 -11.53 10.74
N SER A 510 3.88 -12.40 10.08
CA SER A 510 4.83 -13.33 10.74
C SER A 510 6.26 -12.83 10.80
N VAL A 511 6.56 -11.64 10.28
CA VAL A 511 7.93 -11.08 10.31
C VAL A 511 8.00 -9.73 11.00
N ILE A 512 7.06 -8.82 10.75
CA ILE A 512 7.19 -7.41 11.19
C ILE A 512 6.23 -7.03 12.31
N ASP A 513 5.23 -7.86 12.61
CA ASP A 513 4.26 -7.57 13.65
C ASP A 513 4.88 -7.70 15.05
N LYS A 514 5.16 -6.56 15.68
CA LYS A 514 5.77 -6.52 17.01
C LYS A 514 4.88 -7.09 18.12
N ASP A 515 3.56 -7.19 17.87
CA ASP A 515 2.62 -7.75 18.84
C ASP A 515 2.54 -9.28 18.75
N ARG A 516 2.94 -9.85 17.61
CA ARG A 516 2.80 -11.29 17.33
C ARG A 516 4.14 -12.02 17.26
N VAL A 517 5.17 -11.35 16.76
CA VAL A 517 6.44 -11.94 16.37
C VAL A 517 7.52 -11.57 17.38
N PRO A 518 8.19 -12.55 18.00
CA PRO A 518 9.32 -12.26 18.88
C PRO A 518 10.44 -11.51 18.13
N PRO A 519 11.11 -10.50 18.74
CA PRO A 519 12.11 -9.68 18.06
C PRO A 519 13.23 -10.46 17.36
N MET A 520 13.68 -11.60 17.92
CA MET A 520 14.70 -12.42 17.29
C MET A 520 14.23 -13.02 15.97
N MET A 521 12.95 -13.42 15.90
CA MET A 521 12.36 -14.02 14.70
C MET A 521 12.23 -12.98 13.58
N SER A 522 11.90 -11.73 13.93
CA SER A 522 11.93 -10.61 12.98
C SER A 522 13.32 -10.37 12.38
N ILE A 523 14.40 -10.55 13.16
CA ILE A 523 15.78 -10.37 12.68
C ILE A 523 16.15 -11.49 11.69
N VAL A 524 15.96 -12.75 12.08
CA VAL A 524 16.41 -13.90 11.27
C VAL A 524 15.57 -14.09 9.99
N ASN A 525 14.33 -13.61 9.97
CA ASN A 525 13.42 -13.72 8.82
C ASN A 525 13.33 -12.47 7.93
N PHE A 526 14.17 -11.45 8.19
CA PHE A 526 14.25 -10.26 7.35
C PHE A 526 15.68 -9.97 6.84
N PRO A 527 16.20 -10.76 5.88
CA PRO A 527 17.53 -10.58 5.29
C PRO A 527 17.62 -9.35 4.37
N LYS A 528 17.55 -8.17 4.99
CA LYS A 528 17.49 -6.86 4.35
C LYS A 528 18.59 -6.64 3.32
N LYS A 529 19.82 -7.08 3.60
CA LYS A 529 20.97 -6.90 2.72
C LYS A 529 20.83 -7.65 1.39
N GLN A 530 20.29 -8.87 1.43
CA GLN A 530 20.16 -9.74 0.27
C GLN A 530 18.88 -9.42 -0.50
N TRP A 531 17.79 -9.05 0.18
CA TRP A 531 16.51 -8.77 -0.46
C TRP A 531 16.34 -7.33 -0.94
N LYS A 532 17.21 -6.38 -0.55
CA LYS A 532 17.13 -4.99 -1.03
C LYS A 532 17.11 -4.87 -2.55
N TYR A 533 16.42 -3.86 -3.07
CA TYR A 533 16.46 -3.54 -4.50
C TYR A 533 17.89 -3.16 -4.94
N PRO A 534 18.36 -3.58 -6.13
CA PRO A 534 17.67 -4.36 -7.17
C PRO A 534 18.02 -5.87 -7.16
N ASN A 535 18.29 -6.47 -5.99
CA ASN A 535 18.76 -7.85 -5.96
C ASN A 535 17.70 -8.87 -6.43
N LEU A 536 16.41 -8.61 -6.21
CA LEU A 536 15.31 -9.39 -6.75
C LEU A 536 14.57 -8.57 -7.83
N ASP A 537 13.91 -9.25 -8.78
CA ASP A 537 13.33 -8.58 -9.96
C ASP A 537 12.09 -7.72 -9.63
N PHE A 538 11.40 -8.12 -8.57
CA PHE A 538 10.28 -7.47 -7.89
C PHE A 538 10.14 -8.11 -6.49
N PHE A 539 9.33 -7.54 -5.61
CA PHE A 539 9.12 -8.04 -4.25
C PHE A 539 7.63 -8.27 -3.99
N MET A 540 7.25 -9.41 -3.42
CA MET A 540 5.84 -9.72 -3.14
C MET A 540 5.56 -9.62 -1.65
N ILE A 541 4.47 -8.96 -1.28
CA ILE A 541 4.00 -8.80 0.10
C ILE A 541 2.61 -9.42 0.26
N GLU A 542 2.34 -9.96 1.44
CA GLU A 542 1.08 -10.60 1.82
C GLU A 542 0.77 -10.35 3.30
N ASP A 543 -0.52 -10.21 3.64
CA ASP A 543 -0.97 -9.87 4.99
C ASP A 543 -2.39 -10.31 5.35
N TYR A 544 -2.84 -11.44 4.81
CA TYR A 544 -4.25 -11.85 4.94
C TYR A 544 -4.71 -12.05 6.39
N ASP A 545 -3.83 -12.36 7.34
CA ASP A 545 -4.20 -12.43 8.77
C ASP A 545 -4.76 -11.09 9.27
N TYR A 546 -4.18 -9.96 8.85
CA TYR A 546 -4.70 -8.65 9.22
C TYR A 546 -6.09 -8.42 8.64
N LEU A 547 -6.36 -8.96 7.46
CA LEU A 547 -7.67 -8.86 6.83
C LEU A 547 -8.70 -9.76 7.52
N ILE A 548 -8.28 -10.92 8.00
CA ILE A 548 -9.12 -11.83 8.80
C ILE A 548 -9.49 -11.17 10.13
N ASP A 549 -8.51 -10.59 10.82
CA ASP A 549 -8.70 -9.96 12.14
C ASP A 549 -9.24 -8.52 12.08
N GLY A 550 -9.35 -7.93 10.88
CA GLY A 550 -9.86 -6.58 10.65
C GLY A 550 -8.87 -5.45 10.99
N HIS A 551 -7.57 -5.76 11.10
CA HIS A 551 -6.47 -4.81 11.32
C HIS A 551 -6.07 -4.07 10.03
N MET A 552 -7.01 -3.31 9.46
CA MET A 552 -6.80 -2.58 8.20
C MET A 552 -5.74 -1.48 8.31
N ASP A 553 -5.43 -0.99 9.51
CA ASP A 553 -4.32 -0.09 9.78
C ASP A 553 -2.96 -0.78 9.57
N LYS A 554 -2.77 -2.01 10.08
CA LYS A 554 -1.56 -2.82 9.86
C LYS A 554 -1.41 -3.20 8.38
N HIS A 555 -2.52 -3.51 7.69
CA HIS A 555 -2.52 -3.73 6.24
C HIS A 555 -1.94 -2.53 5.47
N LYS A 556 -2.29 -1.31 5.86
CA LYS A 556 -1.81 -0.08 5.21
C LYS A 556 -0.29 0.12 5.39
N GLU A 557 0.28 -0.40 6.48
CA GLU A 557 1.72 -0.43 6.71
C GLU A 557 2.41 -1.46 5.80
N THR A 558 1.81 -2.66 5.63
CA THR A 558 2.31 -3.70 4.71
C THR A 558 2.54 -3.14 3.31
N LEU A 559 1.59 -2.39 2.75
CA LEU A 559 1.67 -1.89 1.37
C LEU A 559 2.85 -0.95 1.11
N LYS A 560 3.43 -0.35 2.16
CA LYS A 560 4.58 0.57 2.08
C LYS A 560 5.89 -0.09 2.49
N PHE A 561 5.82 -1.23 3.18
CA PHE A 561 6.96 -1.86 3.83
C PHE A 561 8.16 -2.10 2.89
N ALA A 562 7.91 -2.70 1.73
CA ALA A 562 8.98 -3.02 0.77
C ALA A 562 9.65 -1.77 0.17
N GLN A 563 8.91 -0.68 0.00
CA GLN A 563 9.46 0.59 -0.45
C GLN A 563 10.34 1.22 0.63
N GLU A 564 9.82 1.31 1.85
CA GLU A 564 10.49 1.99 2.97
C GLU A 564 11.72 1.24 3.49
N ASN A 565 11.68 -0.09 3.48
CA ASN A 565 12.73 -0.92 4.10
C ASN A 565 13.67 -1.58 3.09
N LEU A 566 13.22 -1.84 1.86
CA LEU A 566 14.03 -2.52 0.85
C LEU A 566 14.30 -1.67 -0.42
N GLY A 567 13.68 -0.49 -0.53
CA GLY A 567 13.92 0.46 -1.62
C GLY A 567 13.27 0.08 -2.95
N TYR A 568 12.27 -0.81 -2.96
CA TYR A 568 11.58 -1.18 -4.20
C TYR A 568 10.69 -0.03 -4.73
N PRO A 569 10.75 0.26 -6.04
CA PRO A 569 9.74 1.08 -6.70
C PRO A 569 8.34 0.44 -6.61
N LYS A 570 7.27 1.24 -6.61
CA LYS A 570 5.89 0.76 -6.41
C LYS A 570 5.47 -0.23 -7.49
N GLU A 571 5.86 0.04 -8.73
CA GLU A 571 5.66 -0.83 -9.90
C GLU A 571 6.44 -2.16 -9.84
N LYS A 572 7.35 -2.30 -8.86
CA LYS A 572 8.11 -3.53 -8.56
C LYS A 572 7.65 -4.21 -7.27
N ILE A 573 6.56 -3.74 -6.67
CA ILE A 573 5.93 -4.37 -5.51
C ILE A 573 4.66 -5.04 -5.98
N HIS A 574 4.49 -6.31 -5.62
CA HIS A 574 3.31 -7.11 -5.89
C HIS A 574 2.60 -7.40 -4.56
N TYR A 575 1.26 -7.48 -4.57
CA TYR A 575 0.47 -7.66 -3.35
C TYR A 575 -0.50 -8.84 -3.46
N PHE A 576 -0.48 -9.72 -2.44
CA PHE A 576 -1.41 -10.84 -2.27
C PHE A 576 -2.47 -10.47 -1.24
N SER A 577 -3.74 -10.41 -1.66
CA SER A 577 -4.83 -9.98 -0.79
C SER A 577 -5.44 -11.07 0.07
N GLY A 578 -4.98 -12.33 -0.02
CA GLY A 578 -5.51 -13.42 0.79
C GLY A 578 -6.84 -14.03 0.32
N PHE A 579 -7.38 -14.90 1.18
CA PHE A 579 -8.48 -15.83 0.93
C PHE A 579 -9.36 -16.04 2.18
N VAL A 580 -10.52 -16.68 2.01
CA VAL A 580 -11.39 -17.07 3.12
C VAL A 580 -11.30 -18.59 3.34
N LEU A 581 -10.48 -19.04 4.30
CA LEU A 581 -10.28 -20.46 4.56
C LEU A 581 -11.60 -21.18 4.91
N ASN A 582 -12.35 -20.66 5.90
CA ASN A 582 -13.60 -21.26 6.38
C ASN A 582 -14.84 -20.53 5.85
N LYS A 583 -15.84 -21.30 5.39
CA LYS A 583 -17.05 -20.73 4.76
C LYS A 583 -17.86 -19.83 5.71
N GLU A 584 -17.73 -20.03 7.01
CA GLU A 584 -18.41 -19.25 8.05
C GLU A 584 -17.85 -17.82 8.16
N GLN A 585 -16.63 -17.57 7.64
CA GLN A 585 -15.94 -16.28 7.67
C GLN A 585 -16.14 -15.45 6.39
N GLN A 586 -17.24 -15.66 5.65
CA GLN A 586 -17.49 -14.94 4.38
C GLN A 586 -17.46 -13.41 4.48
N HIS A 587 -17.63 -12.82 5.67
CA HIS A 587 -17.49 -11.38 5.89
C HIS A 587 -16.08 -10.85 5.55
N VAL A 588 -15.05 -11.69 5.65
CA VAL A 588 -13.64 -11.36 5.35
C VAL A 588 -13.46 -10.98 3.88
N TRP A 589 -14.32 -11.47 2.96
CA TRP A 589 -14.30 -11.05 1.56
C TRP A 589 -14.44 -9.53 1.38
N ASN A 590 -15.12 -8.84 2.29
CA ASN A 590 -15.22 -7.38 2.24
C ASN A 590 -13.85 -6.72 2.48
N ASN A 591 -13.09 -7.21 3.46
CA ASN A 591 -11.75 -6.71 3.78
C ASN A 591 -10.77 -7.03 2.66
N ILE A 592 -10.84 -8.24 2.09
CA ILE A 592 -10.03 -8.65 0.92
C ILE A 592 -10.33 -7.73 -0.28
N ASN A 593 -11.59 -7.44 -0.55
CA ASN A 593 -11.97 -6.56 -1.66
C ASN A 593 -11.49 -5.12 -1.45
N GLU A 594 -11.51 -4.61 -0.20
CA GLU A 594 -10.93 -3.31 0.15
C GLU A 594 -9.41 -3.32 -0.03
N ALA A 595 -8.72 -4.36 0.43
CA ALA A 595 -7.28 -4.53 0.30
C ALA A 595 -6.82 -4.61 -1.17
N ILE A 596 -7.59 -5.29 -2.03
CA ILE A 596 -7.36 -5.30 -3.48
C ILE A 596 -7.40 -3.86 -4.03
N ASN A 597 -8.42 -3.10 -3.65
CA ASN A 597 -8.57 -1.70 -4.08
C ASN A 597 -7.43 -0.82 -3.55
N ASP A 598 -6.97 -1.07 -2.33
CA ASP A 598 -5.85 -0.37 -1.71
C ASP A 598 -4.53 -0.64 -2.43
N GLY A 599 -4.26 -1.89 -2.82
CA GLY A 599 -3.10 -2.24 -3.65
C GLY A 599 -3.08 -1.47 -4.99
N PHE A 600 -4.22 -1.33 -5.65
CA PHE A 600 -4.33 -0.52 -6.87
C PHE A 600 -4.18 0.99 -6.61
N ASN A 601 -4.74 1.50 -5.51
CA ASN A 601 -4.62 2.90 -5.14
C ASN A 601 -3.18 3.28 -4.74
N GLN A 602 -2.43 2.34 -4.17
CA GLN A 602 -1.00 2.47 -3.93
C GLN A 602 -0.15 2.36 -5.20
N LYS A 603 -0.75 2.08 -6.37
CA LYS A 603 -0.06 1.93 -7.66
C LYS A 603 0.99 0.82 -7.63
N LEU A 604 0.70 -0.27 -6.91
CA LEU A 604 1.53 -1.47 -6.91
C LEU A 604 1.53 -2.12 -8.29
N GLY A 605 2.60 -2.86 -8.61
CA GLY A 605 2.81 -3.46 -9.92
C GLY A 605 1.74 -4.47 -10.30
N GLU A 606 1.44 -5.43 -9.40
CA GLU A 606 0.40 -6.44 -9.58
C GLU A 606 -0.31 -6.73 -8.25
N VAL A 607 -1.61 -7.03 -8.32
CA VAL A 607 -2.45 -7.39 -7.17
C VAL A 607 -3.13 -8.72 -7.45
N TYR A 608 -3.04 -9.64 -6.50
CA TYR A 608 -3.47 -11.03 -6.65
C TYR A 608 -4.56 -11.37 -5.64
N ILE A 609 -5.54 -12.16 -6.09
CA ILE A 609 -6.45 -12.86 -5.20
C ILE A 609 -5.92 -14.27 -4.94
N TRP A 610 -5.95 -14.68 -3.68
CA TRP A 610 -5.68 -16.05 -3.26
C TRP A 610 -6.98 -16.66 -2.69
N ALA A 611 -7.27 -17.95 -2.78
CA ALA A 611 -6.83 -18.89 -3.81
C ALA A 611 -8.03 -19.24 -4.73
N TYR A 612 -7.73 -19.80 -5.90
CA TYR A 612 -8.75 -20.27 -6.85
C TYR A 612 -9.79 -21.21 -6.22
N ALA A 613 -9.37 -22.12 -5.32
CA ALA A 613 -10.26 -23.04 -4.61
C ALA A 613 -11.38 -22.30 -3.85
N GLN A 614 -11.07 -21.19 -3.17
CA GLN A 614 -12.07 -20.39 -2.46
C GLN A 614 -12.86 -19.49 -3.40
N VAL A 615 -12.24 -18.99 -4.48
CA VAL A 615 -12.94 -18.25 -5.54
C VAL A 615 -14.08 -19.10 -6.14
N ILE A 616 -13.82 -20.37 -6.47
CA ILE A 616 -14.87 -21.26 -7.01
C ILE A 616 -15.87 -21.69 -5.95
N ARG A 617 -15.45 -21.92 -4.70
CA ARG A 617 -16.34 -22.34 -3.61
C ARG A 617 -17.37 -21.28 -3.27
N ASP A 618 -16.93 -20.03 -3.13
CA ASP A 618 -17.74 -18.92 -2.65
C ASP A 618 -18.37 -18.10 -3.77
N GLY A 619 -17.98 -18.34 -5.02
CA GLY A 619 -18.48 -17.59 -6.16
C GLY A 619 -17.97 -16.15 -6.20
N TRP A 620 -16.71 -15.95 -5.79
CA TRP A 620 -16.09 -14.63 -5.74
C TRP A 620 -15.92 -14.05 -7.14
N ARG A 621 -16.16 -12.74 -7.26
CA ARG A 621 -15.96 -11.98 -8.49
C ARG A 621 -15.11 -10.76 -8.18
N SER A 622 -14.30 -10.33 -9.15
CA SER A 622 -13.48 -9.14 -9.01
C SER A 622 -14.35 -7.94 -8.58
N PRO A 623 -13.97 -7.23 -7.50
CA PRO A 623 -14.75 -6.11 -7.00
C PRO A 623 -14.69 -4.94 -7.99
N GLY A 624 -15.70 -4.05 -7.91
CA GLY A 624 -15.53 -2.71 -8.47
C GLY A 624 -14.39 -2.00 -7.73
N LEU A 625 -13.64 -1.16 -8.44
CA LEU A 625 -12.53 -0.40 -7.86
C LEU A 625 -12.96 1.05 -7.66
N LEU A 626 -12.60 1.62 -6.52
CA LEU A 626 -12.74 3.05 -6.23
C LEU A 626 -11.33 3.64 -6.23
N ASN A 627 -10.97 4.27 -7.35
CA ASN A 627 -9.62 4.73 -7.63
C ASN A 627 -9.44 6.22 -7.29
N THR A 628 -8.24 6.55 -6.81
CA THR A 628 -7.75 7.93 -6.63
C THR A 628 -6.58 8.27 -7.56
N ASN A 629 -6.45 9.56 -7.90
CA ASN A 629 -5.29 10.11 -8.62
C ASN A 629 -4.03 10.17 -7.75
N TYR A 630 -4.18 10.39 -6.44
CA TYR A 630 -3.08 10.45 -5.48
C TYR A 630 -3.11 9.25 -4.54
N PRO A 631 -2.06 8.40 -4.52
CA PRO A 631 -1.92 7.37 -3.49
C PRO A 631 -2.03 7.98 -2.10
N GLU A 632 -2.57 7.25 -1.15
CA GLU A 632 -2.58 7.74 0.23
C GLU A 632 -1.13 7.87 0.76
N GLY A 633 -0.86 8.83 1.63
CA GLY A 633 0.48 9.10 2.14
C GLY A 633 0.72 10.55 2.54
N SER A 634 2.00 10.86 2.76
CA SER A 634 2.44 12.19 3.16
C SER A 634 2.83 13.05 1.95
N TYR A 635 2.30 14.27 1.89
CA TYR A 635 2.55 15.24 0.85
C TYR A 635 3.06 16.54 1.46
N GLY A 636 4.05 17.16 0.81
CA GLY A 636 4.59 18.44 1.28
C GLY A 636 3.57 19.57 1.16
N ASN A 637 2.84 19.62 0.05
CA ASN A 637 1.87 20.67 -0.27
C ASN A 637 0.45 20.10 -0.37
N PRO A 638 -0.58 20.95 -0.28
CA PRO A 638 -1.96 20.54 -0.54
C PRO A 638 -2.12 19.85 -1.90
N ILE A 639 -3.05 18.91 -1.97
CA ILE A 639 -3.36 18.14 -3.18
C ILE A 639 -4.86 18.17 -3.46
N ASP A 640 -5.22 18.04 -4.74
CA ASP A 640 -6.62 17.90 -5.17
C ASP A 640 -6.89 16.44 -5.53
N VAL A 641 -7.62 15.75 -4.66
CA VAL A 641 -7.94 14.33 -4.79
C VAL A 641 -9.17 14.15 -5.66
N THR A 642 -9.02 13.40 -6.75
CA THR A 642 -10.15 12.98 -7.60
C THR A 642 -10.44 11.51 -7.40
N LEU A 643 -11.72 11.19 -7.27
CA LEU A 643 -12.21 9.82 -7.15
C LEU A 643 -12.87 9.38 -8.46
N THR A 644 -12.67 8.11 -8.81
CA THR A 644 -13.39 7.42 -9.88
C THR A 644 -13.81 6.05 -9.39
N SER A 645 -14.88 5.50 -9.92
CA SER A 645 -15.35 4.18 -9.50
C SER A 645 -15.87 3.37 -10.68
N THR A 646 -15.52 2.09 -10.72
CA THR A 646 -16.08 1.15 -11.70
C THR A 646 -17.36 0.53 -11.14
N ASN A 647 -18.36 0.35 -12.01
CA ASN A 647 -19.65 -0.28 -11.68
C ASN A 647 -20.52 0.45 -10.63
N SER A 648 -20.26 1.72 -10.33
CA SER A 648 -21.10 2.58 -9.49
C SER A 648 -21.85 3.63 -10.31
N ASP A 649 -23.06 3.98 -9.89
CA ASP A 649 -23.83 5.12 -10.44
C ASP A 649 -23.51 6.43 -9.70
N LYS A 650 -23.01 6.34 -8.46
CA LYS A 650 -22.75 7.47 -7.57
C LYS A 650 -21.60 7.16 -6.61
N ILE A 651 -20.79 8.17 -6.28
CA ILE A 651 -19.80 8.11 -5.20
C ILE A 651 -20.24 9.02 -4.06
N VAL A 652 -20.15 8.53 -2.82
CA VAL A 652 -20.40 9.28 -1.58
C VAL A 652 -19.17 9.21 -0.70
N TYR A 653 -18.79 10.32 -0.07
CA TYR A 653 -17.59 10.39 0.78
C TYR A 653 -17.79 11.25 2.03
N THR A 654 -16.92 11.04 3.01
CA THR A 654 -16.80 11.80 4.26
C THR A 654 -15.34 12.20 4.48
N LEU A 655 -15.14 13.30 5.20
CA LEU A 655 -13.82 13.85 5.57
C LEU A 655 -13.62 13.97 7.09
N ASP A 656 -14.66 13.67 7.86
CA ASP A 656 -14.70 13.76 9.33
C ASP A 656 -14.40 12.42 10.01
N GLY A 657 -13.99 11.40 9.25
CA GLY A 657 -13.70 10.04 9.72
C GLY A 657 -14.91 9.12 9.88
N THR A 658 -16.15 9.64 9.74
CA THR A 658 -17.36 8.81 9.82
C THR A 658 -17.54 7.92 8.58
N GLU A 659 -18.19 6.76 8.71
CA GLU A 659 -18.43 5.86 7.55
C GLU A 659 -19.51 6.43 6.62
N PRO A 660 -19.24 6.65 5.33
CA PRO A 660 -20.27 7.09 4.38
C PRO A 660 -21.31 5.99 4.15
N THR A 661 -22.56 6.40 3.89
CA THR A 661 -23.66 5.50 3.51
C THR A 661 -24.45 6.08 2.34
N ALA A 662 -25.47 5.37 1.84
CA ALA A 662 -26.35 5.91 0.79
C ALA A 662 -27.02 7.26 1.18
N SER A 663 -27.20 7.50 2.48
CA SER A 663 -27.85 8.70 3.03
C SER A 663 -26.94 9.57 3.89
N HIS A 664 -25.66 9.21 4.09
CA HIS A 664 -24.71 9.93 4.93
C HIS A 664 -23.41 10.21 4.19
N GLY A 665 -23.00 11.48 4.18
CA GLY A 665 -21.81 11.96 3.46
C GLY A 665 -22.14 12.86 2.26
N ALA A 666 -21.09 13.44 1.68
CA ALA A 666 -21.20 14.32 0.51
C ALA A 666 -21.20 13.51 -0.78
N THR A 667 -21.99 13.94 -1.77
CA THR A 667 -21.95 13.35 -3.11
C THR A 667 -20.74 13.90 -3.87
N TYR A 668 -19.89 13.02 -4.37
CA TYR A 668 -18.71 13.42 -5.14
C TYR A 668 -19.14 14.04 -6.49
N THR A 669 -18.72 15.29 -6.72
CA THR A 669 -19.04 16.06 -7.94
C THR A 669 -17.82 16.69 -8.60
N GLY A 670 -16.66 16.68 -7.93
CA GLY A 670 -15.42 17.28 -8.38
C GLY A 670 -14.29 17.01 -7.38
N ALA A 671 -13.09 17.52 -7.68
CA ALA A 671 -11.91 17.27 -6.86
C ALA A 671 -12.10 17.72 -5.39
N ILE A 672 -11.54 16.94 -4.47
CA ILE A 672 -11.57 17.16 -3.02
C ILE A 672 -10.23 17.79 -2.61
N PRO A 673 -10.20 19.06 -2.17
CA PRO A 673 -8.97 19.71 -1.75
C PRO A 673 -8.52 19.19 -0.37
N ILE A 674 -7.34 18.58 -0.30
CA ILE A 674 -6.72 18.10 0.93
C ILE A 674 -5.61 19.07 1.33
N LYS A 675 -5.86 19.83 2.40
CA LYS A 675 -4.98 20.92 2.88
C LYS A 675 -4.34 20.66 4.24
N ALA A 676 -4.81 19.65 4.95
CA ALA A 676 -4.29 19.22 6.24
C ALA A 676 -4.43 17.69 6.32
N ASP A 677 -3.94 17.09 7.40
CA ASP A 677 -4.15 15.68 7.69
C ASP A 677 -5.64 15.35 7.60
N THR A 678 -5.99 14.48 6.65
CA THR A 678 -7.38 14.19 6.28
C THR A 678 -7.54 12.72 5.96
N VAL A 679 -8.57 12.10 6.52
CA VAL A 679 -9.01 10.75 6.14
C VAL A 679 -10.21 10.88 5.21
N VAL A 680 -10.04 10.47 3.96
CA VAL A 680 -11.13 10.41 2.99
C VAL A 680 -11.70 8.99 3.00
N LYS A 681 -12.93 8.83 3.48
CA LYS A 681 -13.67 7.57 3.34
C LYS A 681 -14.68 7.71 2.24
N ALA A 682 -14.68 6.81 1.28
CA ALA A 682 -15.56 6.87 0.12
C ALA A 682 -16.18 5.51 -0.21
N ILE A 683 -17.41 5.54 -0.72
CA ILE A 683 -18.14 4.38 -1.23
C ILE A 683 -18.67 4.67 -2.64
N GLY A 684 -18.60 3.67 -3.51
CA GLY A 684 -19.37 3.62 -4.75
C GLY A 684 -20.70 2.91 -4.51
N LEU A 685 -21.77 3.48 -5.03
CA LEU A 685 -23.14 2.97 -4.92
C LEU A 685 -23.69 2.60 -6.27
N LYS A 686 -24.38 1.46 -6.34
CA LYS A 686 -25.27 1.10 -7.45
C LYS A 686 -26.69 0.96 -6.90
N GLY A 687 -27.56 1.90 -7.23
CA GLY A 687 -28.77 2.15 -6.43
C GLY A 687 -28.42 2.45 -4.96
N SER A 688 -28.90 1.64 -4.03
CA SER A 688 -28.60 1.73 -2.58
C SER A 688 -27.48 0.79 -2.11
N ASN A 689 -26.99 -0.09 -2.99
CA ASN A 689 -26.00 -1.10 -2.61
C ASN A 689 -24.59 -0.53 -2.73
N ILE A 690 -23.78 -0.74 -1.67
CA ILE A 690 -22.35 -0.44 -1.71
C ILE A 690 -21.68 -1.49 -2.59
N VAL A 691 -21.05 -1.04 -3.67
CA VAL A 691 -20.34 -1.92 -4.63
C VAL A 691 -18.83 -1.84 -4.51
N ASN A 692 -18.32 -0.78 -3.88
CA ASN A 692 -16.90 -0.62 -3.54
C ASN A 692 -16.72 0.42 -2.45
N ARG A 693 -15.57 0.35 -1.77
CA ARG A 693 -15.16 1.28 -0.71
C ARG A 693 -13.65 1.56 -0.77
N ALA A 694 -13.26 2.70 -0.23
CA ALA A 694 -11.87 3.07 -0.03
C ALA A 694 -11.73 3.96 1.22
N THR A 695 -10.69 3.71 1.99
CA THR A 695 -10.23 4.58 3.08
C THR A 695 -8.84 5.11 2.72
N LEU A 696 -8.72 6.42 2.51
CA LEU A 696 -7.49 7.07 2.03
C LEU A 696 -6.98 8.04 3.09
N ASN A 697 -5.80 7.75 3.64
CA ASN A 697 -5.14 8.56 4.64
C ASN A 697 -4.12 9.52 4.02
N TYR A 698 -4.37 10.82 4.10
CA TYR A 698 -3.46 11.85 3.60
C TYR A 698 -2.88 12.67 4.75
N LYS A 699 -1.56 12.88 4.74
CA LYS A 699 -0.86 13.81 5.65
C LYS A 699 -0.27 14.97 4.87
N ILE A 700 -0.46 16.20 5.34
CA ILE A 700 0.10 17.41 4.68
C ILE A 700 1.14 18.04 5.62
N THR A 701 2.41 18.00 5.22
CA THR A 701 3.52 18.29 6.15
C THR A 701 4.04 19.72 6.10
N ASN A 702 3.75 20.51 5.05
CA ASN A 702 4.19 21.91 4.94
C ASN A 702 3.05 22.89 4.63
N TYR A 703 1.80 22.60 5.01
CA TYR A 703 0.71 23.57 4.90
C TYR A 703 0.48 24.29 6.23
N VAL A 704 0.82 25.58 6.27
CA VAL A 704 0.53 26.45 7.41
C VAL A 704 -0.37 27.60 6.95
N ASP A 705 -1.61 27.62 7.44
CA ASP A 705 -2.59 28.68 7.14
C ASP A 705 -2.29 29.91 8.02
N LEU A 706 -1.77 30.98 7.41
CA LEU A 706 -1.65 32.27 8.07
C LEU A 706 -3.01 32.95 8.10
N ARG A 707 -3.39 33.43 9.28
CA ARG A 707 -4.61 34.20 9.48
C ARG A 707 -4.29 35.61 9.93
N ASN A 708 -5.14 36.54 9.54
CA ASN A 708 -4.99 37.93 9.93
C ASN A 708 -4.99 38.05 11.45
N LEU A 709 -4.03 38.81 11.99
CA LEU A 709 -3.84 39.06 13.41
C LEU A 709 -3.63 37.80 14.28
N THR A 710 -3.23 36.68 13.68
CA THR A 710 -2.95 35.43 14.40
C THR A 710 -1.46 35.08 14.24
N PRO A 711 -0.64 35.20 15.29
CA PRO A 711 0.77 34.83 15.23
C PRO A 711 0.95 33.31 15.13
N VAL A 712 2.00 32.88 14.44
CA VAL A 712 2.41 31.47 14.31
C VAL A 712 3.84 31.34 14.79
N ASP A 713 4.01 30.66 15.93
CA ASP A 713 5.32 30.34 16.49
C ASP A 713 5.98 29.20 15.69
N ILE A 714 7.28 29.33 15.42
CA ILE A 714 8.07 28.40 14.61
C ILE A 714 9.31 28.00 15.40
N ASN A 715 9.54 26.69 15.51
CA ASN A 715 10.72 26.11 16.13
C ASN A 715 11.05 24.80 15.41
N GLU A 716 11.65 24.91 14.23
CA GLU A 716 11.78 23.82 13.26
C GLU A 716 13.23 23.62 12.81
N THR A 717 13.63 22.36 12.64
CA THR A 717 14.96 21.98 12.11
C THR A 717 14.94 21.97 10.57
N LYS A 718 14.61 23.11 9.97
CA LYS A 718 14.53 23.34 8.52
C LYS A 718 15.13 24.71 8.18
N ASN A 719 15.57 24.94 6.95
CA ASN A 719 16.11 26.24 6.50
C ASN A 719 15.06 27.16 5.86
N SER A 720 13.88 26.64 5.49
CA SER A 720 12.78 27.39 4.89
C SER A 720 11.44 26.73 5.15
N MET A 721 10.37 27.53 5.18
CA MET A 721 8.98 27.10 5.33
C MET A 721 8.06 28.00 4.51
N GLU A 722 6.95 27.43 4.03
CA GLU A 722 5.92 28.17 3.29
C GLU A 722 4.63 28.26 4.10
N PHE A 723 3.98 29.41 3.99
CA PHE A 723 2.73 29.72 4.64
C PHE A 723 1.74 30.21 3.59
N TYR A 724 0.47 29.90 3.78
CA TYR A 724 -0.59 30.23 2.85
C TYR A 724 -1.49 31.28 3.48
N PHE A 725 -1.71 32.39 2.79
CA PHE A 725 -2.55 33.49 3.26
C PHE A 725 -3.66 33.78 2.26
N LYS A 726 -4.90 33.84 2.73
CA LYS A 726 -6.05 34.23 1.92
C LYS A 726 -6.72 35.47 2.53
N PRO A 727 -6.59 36.65 1.92
CA PRO A 727 -7.21 37.87 2.43
C PRO A 727 -8.73 37.80 2.38
N ASP A 728 -9.39 38.23 3.45
CA ASP A 728 -10.85 38.38 3.50
C ASP A 728 -11.33 39.70 2.86
N LYS A 729 -10.46 40.72 2.82
CA LYS A 729 -10.71 42.03 2.21
C LYS A 729 -9.53 42.43 1.31
N THR A 730 -9.82 43.21 0.28
CA THR A 730 -8.78 43.78 -0.59
C THR A 730 -8.18 44.99 0.10
N GLY A 731 -6.85 45.08 0.19
CA GLY A 731 -6.15 46.21 0.79
C GLY A 731 -4.70 45.88 1.14
N LEU A 732 -4.06 46.76 1.90
CA LEU A 732 -2.67 46.59 2.32
C LEU A 732 -2.60 45.56 3.46
N TYR A 733 -1.69 44.59 3.29
CA TYR A 733 -1.34 43.63 4.33
C TYR A 733 0.17 43.71 4.60
N ARG A 734 0.53 43.45 5.85
CA ARG A 734 1.91 43.36 6.32
C ARG A 734 2.17 41.94 6.82
N PHE A 735 3.33 41.42 6.47
CA PHE A 735 3.84 40.14 7.00
C PHE A 735 5.17 40.39 7.65
N PHE A 736 5.39 39.85 8.84
CA PHE A 736 6.61 40.10 9.58
C PHE A 736 6.96 38.94 10.50
N THR A 737 8.24 38.86 10.82
CA THR A 737 8.79 37.97 11.85
C THR A 737 9.04 38.75 13.14
N MET A 738 9.03 38.04 14.27
CA MET A 738 9.29 38.58 15.60
C MET A 738 9.96 37.53 16.50
N PRO A 739 10.46 37.92 17.70
CA PRO A 739 11.10 36.98 18.62
C PRO A 739 10.19 35.83 19.00
N TYR A 740 10.72 34.60 18.97
CA TYR A 740 9.96 33.39 19.32
C TYR A 740 9.42 33.52 20.75
N GLN A 741 8.09 33.50 20.89
CA GLN A 741 7.40 33.68 22.18
C GLN A 741 7.85 34.94 22.94
N GLY A 742 8.22 36.00 22.21
CA GLY A 742 8.67 37.27 22.78
C GLY A 742 10.07 37.27 23.39
N LYS A 743 10.85 36.18 23.21
CA LYS A 743 12.25 36.09 23.65
C LYS A 743 13.18 36.16 22.44
N GLU A 744 14.27 36.92 22.56
CA GLU A 744 15.31 37.01 21.53
C GLU A 744 16.07 35.68 21.40
N GLU A 745 15.44 34.72 20.75
CA GLU A 745 15.94 33.39 20.47
C GLU A 745 15.72 33.12 18.96
N GLY A 746 16.75 33.27 18.12
CA GLY A 746 16.61 33.05 16.68
C GLY A 746 17.83 33.45 15.84
N SER A 747 17.84 32.98 14.60
CA SER A 747 18.73 33.42 13.51
C SER A 747 18.05 34.52 12.69
N GLY A 748 18.79 35.27 11.87
CA GLY A 748 18.20 36.21 10.91
C GLY A 748 17.10 35.58 10.06
N THR A 749 16.19 36.39 9.51
CA THR A 749 15.03 35.90 8.76
C THR A 749 14.85 36.61 7.42
N GLU A 750 14.35 35.89 6.43
CA GLU A 750 13.97 36.42 5.12
C GLU A 750 12.53 36.04 4.80
N LEU A 751 11.73 37.01 4.35
CA LEU A 751 10.36 36.80 3.87
C LEU A 751 10.26 37.08 2.37
N ASN A 752 9.59 36.18 1.66
CA ASN A 752 9.27 36.29 0.24
C ASN A 752 7.78 36.00 0.02
N LEU A 753 7.02 36.93 -0.57
CA LEU A 753 5.60 36.72 -0.88
C LEU A 753 5.39 36.44 -2.36
N TYR A 754 4.60 35.42 -2.67
CA TYR A 754 4.29 34.99 -4.02
C TYR A 754 2.78 34.94 -4.27
N GLN A 755 2.40 35.14 -5.53
CA GLN A 755 1.12 34.73 -6.09
C GLN A 755 1.39 33.84 -7.29
N ALA A 756 1.00 32.57 -7.22
CA ALA A 756 1.48 31.54 -8.14
C ALA A 756 3.03 31.57 -8.20
N GLU A 757 3.63 31.67 -9.37
CA GLU A 757 5.10 31.77 -9.52
C GLU A 757 5.64 33.21 -9.45
N GLN A 758 4.77 34.23 -9.38
CA GLN A 758 5.19 35.62 -9.36
C GLN A 758 5.53 36.07 -7.93
N LYS A 759 6.77 36.48 -7.71
CA LYS A 759 7.21 37.15 -6.47
C LYS A 759 6.66 38.58 -6.40
N LEU A 760 5.90 38.88 -5.35
CA LEU A 760 5.27 40.17 -5.11
C LEU A 760 6.09 41.08 -4.20
N ALA A 761 6.72 40.51 -3.16
CA ALA A 761 7.51 41.25 -2.20
C ALA A 761 8.62 40.37 -1.61
N SER A 762 9.70 41.00 -1.15
CA SER A 762 10.83 40.35 -0.49
C SER A 762 11.41 41.27 0.54
N ASN A 763 11.86 40.73 1.66
CA ASN A 763 12.75 41.46 2.56
C ASN A 763 13.60 40.50 3.38
N MET A 764 14.87 40.85 3.55
CA MET A 764 15.85 40.17 4.40
C MET A 764 16.27 41.19 5.46
N ASP A 765 16.22 40.81 6.74
CA ASP A 765 16.76 41.55 7.90
C ASP A 765 16.75 43.09 7.79
N THR A 766 15.77 43.72 8.43
CA THR A 766 15.73 45.19 8.55
C THR A 766 16.15 45.68 9.93
N SER A 767 16.73 46.87 10.00
CA SER A 767 16.59 47.77 11.17
C SER A 767 15.13 48.25 11.25
N GLY A 768 14.23 47.32 11.54
CA GLY A 768 12.78 47.53 11.63
C GLY A 768 12.28 47.55 13.07
N PRO A 769 10.97 47.75 13.29
CA PRO A 769 10.37 47.95 14.61
C PRO A 769 10.47 46.77 15.59
N TYR A 770 11.05 45.63 15.16
CA TYR A 770 11.18 44.40 15.95
C TYR A 770 12.63 43.95 16.20
N GLY A 771 13.65 44.72 15.78
CA GLY A 771 15.07 44.44 16.02
C GLY A 771 15.85 43.96 14.80
N ALA A 772 17.18 43.84 14.93
CA ALA A 772 18.15 43.67 13.84
C ALA A 772 18.17 42.29 13.13
N HIS A 773 17.20 41.41 13.40
CA HIS A 773 17.17 40.02 12.93
C HIS A 773 15.81 39.56 12.36
N TYR A 774 14.89 40.52 12.14
CA TYR A 774 13.53 40.23 11.72
C TYR A 774 13.16 40.95 10.41
N ALA A 775 12.43 40.23 9.56
CA ALA A 775 11.97 40.68 8.25
C ALA A 775 10.53 41.18 8.32
N LYS A 776 10.23 42.20 7.51
CA LYS A 776 8.87 42.71 7.29
C LYS A 776 8.67 42.97 5.80
N ILE A 777 7.52 42.59 5.26
CA ILE A 777 7.09 42.94 3.90
C ILE A 777 5.68 43.50 3.94
N GLU A 778 5.34 44.35 2.98
CA GLU A 778 4.02 44.93 2.83
C GLU A 778 3.56 44.77 1.38
N SER A 779 2.30 44.42 1.16
CA SER A 779 1.76 44.26 -0.19
C SER A 779 0.26 44.46 -0.22
N ASN A 780 -0.24 45.08 -1.30
CA ASN A 780 -1.67 45.20 -1.55
C ASN A 780 -2.21 43.87 -2.10
N LEU A 781 -3.09 43.21 -1.35
CA LEU A 781 -3.63 41.90 -1.69
C LEU A 781 -5.11 41.98 -2.05
N GLN A 782 -5.57 41.04 -2.86
CA GLN A 782 -6.97 40.95 -3.30
C GLN A 782 -7.73 39.91 -2.48
N ALA A 783 -8.95 40.26 -2.06
CA ALA A 783 -9.84 39.37 -1.34
C ALA A 783 -10.06 38.05 -2.10
N GLY A 784 -10.02 36.93 -1.38
CA GLY A 784 -10.34 35.61 -1.93
C GLY A 784 -9.24 34.96 -2.77
N LYS A 785 -8.11 35.62 -3.04
CA LYS A 785 -6.95 35.01 -3.70
C LYS A 785 -5.97 34.42 -2.68
N THR A 786 -5.35 33.30 -3.01
CA THR A 786 -4.33 32.67 -2.15
C THR A 786 -2.94 33.18 -2.52
N TYR A 787 -2.18 33.54 -1.49
CA TYR A 787 -0.79 33.99 -1.57
C TYR A 787 0.09 33.05 -0.75
N VAL A 788 1.33 32.88 -1.18
CA VAL A 788 2.32 32.02 -0.51
C VAL A 788 3.41 32.91 0.08
N LEU A 789 3.54 32.92 1.40
CA LEU A 789 4.61 33.58 2.13
C LEU A 789 5.69 32.54 2.44
N LYS A 790 6.88 32.68 1.88
CA LYS A 790 8.04 31.85 2.16
C LYS A 790 8.94 32.54 3.19
N LEU A 791 9.12 31.88 4.33
CA LEU A 791 10.13 32.21 5.34
C LEU A 791 11.41 31.42 5.05
N SER A 792 12.57 32.04 5.21
CA SER A 792 13.87 31.36 5.08
C SER A 792 14.90 31.91 6.05
N ASN A 793 15.88 31.08 6.41
CA ASN A 793 17.06 31.50 7.14
C ASN A 793 18.14 31.97 6.13
N PRO A 794 18.49 33.26 6.08
CA PRO A 794 19.42 33.81 5.09
C PRO A 794 20.85 33.30 5.26
N SER A 795 21.21 32.78 6.44
CA SER A 795 22.52 32.14 6.66
C SER A 795 22.63 30.73 6.05
N GLY A 796 21.51 30.14 5.61
CA GLY A 796 21.43 28.78 5.09
C GLY A 796 21.44 27.68 6.16
N GLN A 797 21.49 28.02 7.45
CA GLN A 797 21.40 27.05 8.53
C GLN A 797 20.03 26.36 8.56
N ASN A 798 20.01 25.06 8.91
CA ASN A 798 18.78 24.27 9.06
C ASN A 798 18.11 24.53 10.42
N ILE A 799 17.88 25.81 10.75
CA ILE A 799 17.16 26.24 11.94
C ILE A 799 16.25 27.40 11.59
N LEU A 800 14.97 27.28 11.93
CA LEU A 800 14.00 28.37 11.91
C LEU A 800 13.37 28.47 13.31
N LYS A 801 13.69 29.56 14.01
CA LYS A 801 13.14 29.86 15.33
C LYS A 801 12.71 31.33 15.39
N THR A 802 11.41 31.57 15.23
CA THR A 802 10.80 32.91 15.15
C THR A 802 9.28 32.79 15.25
N THR A 803 8.56 33.90 15.35
CA THR A 803 7.11 33.95 15.21
C THR A 803 6.77 34.73 13.94
N VAL A 804 5.91 34.21 13.07
CA VAL A 804 5.41 34.88 11.85
C VAL A 804 4.00 35.40 12.08
N MET A 805 3.71 36.60 11.61
CA MET A 805 2.38 37.20 11.69
C MET A 805 2.00 37.89 10.38
N ALA A 806 0.72 37.79 10.02
CA ALA A 806 0.08 38.60 8.99
C ALA A 806 -0.89 39.58 9.65
N GLU A 807 -0.85 40.86 9.28
CA GLU A 807 -1.79 41.88 9.75
C GLU A 807 -2.31 42.72 8.58
N SER A 808 -3.57 43.16 8.67
CA SER A 808 -4.19 44.08 7.73
C SER A 808 -3.93 45.51 8.15
N ASP A 809 -3.63 46.38 7.19
CA ASP A 809 -3.59 47.83 7.38
C ASP A 809 -4.63 48.50 6.47
N PHE A 810 -5.82 48.74 7.02
CA PHE A 810 -6.93 49.29 6.24
C PHE A 810 -7.27 50.74 6.55
N ASN A 811 -6.65 51.35 7.57
CA ASN A 811 -7.02 52.67 8.05
C ASN A 811 -5.82 53.52 8.52
N SER A 812 -4.58 53.25 8.07
CA SER A 812 -3.39 54.01 8.49
C SER A 812 -3.24 55.44 7.99
N THR A 813 -4.15 55.93 7.15
CA THR A 813 -4.09 57.30 6.61
C THR A 813 -5.45 57.98 6.66
N LYS A 814 -5.46 59.32 6.59
CA LYS A 814 -6.71 60.08 6.41
C LYS A 814 -7.55 59.65 5.20
N HIS A 815 -6.89 59.21 4.13
CA HIS A 815 -7.57 58.79 2.92
C HIS A 815 -8.28 57.44 3.10
N THR A 816 -7.67 56.55 3.87
CA THR A 816 -8.19 55.22 4.21
C THR A 816 -8.97 55.22 5.53
N ALA A 817 -9.23 56.40 6.11
CA ALA A 817 -9.85 56.54 7.41
C ALA A 817 -11.22 55.85 7.48
N GLU A 818 -11.42 55.03 8.51
CA GLU A 818 -12.65 54.27 8.69
C GLU A 818 -13.80 55.20 9.08
N PRO A 819 -14.93 55.24 8.33
CA PRO A 819 -16.07 56.05 8.70
C PRO A 819 -16.78 55.47 9.92
N VAL A 820 -16.78 56.20 11.03
CA VAL A 820 -17.41 55.78 12.29
C VAL A 820 -18.18 56.93 12.94
N ASN A 821 -19.05 56.61 13.89
CA ASN A 821 -19.60 57.57 14.83
C ASN A 821 -18.59 57.81 15.97
N TRP A 822 -18.66 58.99 16.58
CA TRP A 822 -17.69 59.41 17.61
C TRP A 822 -17.60 58.43 18.80
N ASP A 823 -18.73 57.90 19.24
CA ASP A 823 -18.86 56.95 20.35
C ASP A 823 -18.31 55.55 20.06
N GLN A 824 -18.06 55.24 18.78
CA GLN A 824 -17.47 53.97 18.36
C GLN A 824 -15.94 53.96 18.47
N ILE A 825 -15.31 55.12 18.65
CA ILE A 825 -13.86 55.24 18.80
C ILE A 825 -13.47 54.78 20.22
N LYS A 826 -12.81 53.62 20.31
CA LYS A 826 -12.36 53.02 21.56
C LYS A 826 -10.85 52.98 21.63
N ASP A 827 -10.33 53.07 22.84
CA ASP A 827 -8.89 53.11 23.09
C ASP A 827 -8.16 51.81 22.71
N HIS A 828 -8.81 50.65 22.78
CA HIS A 828 -8.18 49.33 22.56
C HIS A 828 -8.32 48.79 21.13
N THR A 829 -8.80 49.58 20.17
CA THR A 829 -9.09 49.12 18.80
C THR A 829 -7.98 49.42 17.79
N LEU A 830 -6.75 49.75 18.23
CA LEU A 830 -5.62 49.83 17.30
C LEU A 830 -5.50 48.52 16.52
N THR A 831 -5.50 48.60 15.19
CA THR A 831 -5.31 47.43 14.33
C THR A 831 -3.96 46.76 14.54
N SER A 832 -2.95 47.51 15.01
CA SER A 832 -1.62 47.01 15.40
C SER A 832 -1.00 47.81 16.55
N LEU A 833 -0.16 47.16 17.36
CA LEU A 833 0.57 47.76 18.50
C LEU A 833 1.62 48.81 18.10
N HIS A 834 1.89 48.99 16.81
CA HIS A 834 2.94 49.84 16.26
C HIS A 834 2.45 50.72 15.09
N ASP A 835 1.13 50.88 14.95
CA ASP A 835 0.53 51.65 13.85
C ASP A 835 -0.37 52.79 14.37
N VAL A 836 -0.79 53.62 13.42
CA VAL A 836 -1.77 54.68 13.56
C VAL A 836 -3.08 54.22 12.92
N ASP A 837 -4.21 54.33 13.62
CA ASP A 837 -5.53 54.15 12.99
C ASP A 837 -6.18 55.52 12.79
N TYR A 838 -6.65 55.81 11.58
CA TYR A 838 -7.48 56.97 11.29
C TYR A 838 -8.96 56.60 11.24
N TYR A 839 -9.76 57.35 11.98
CA TYR A 839 -11.20 57.30 11.97
C TYR A 839 -11.75 58.61 11.39
N LYS A 840 -12.71 58.52 10.47
CA LYS A 840 -13.40 59.67 9.90
C LYS A 840 -14.76 59.80 10.58
N VAL A 841 -14.98 60.93 11.24
CA VAL A 841 -16.23 61.26 11.92
C VAL A 841 -16.85 62.50 11.30
N ASN A 842 -18.17 62.50 11.14
CA ASN A 842 -18.90 63.67 10.65
C ASN A 842 -19.79 64.22 11.77
N LEU A 843 -19.44 65.40 12.29
CA LEU A 843 -20.16 66.04 13.38
C LEU A 843 -21.27 66.94 12.83
N THR A 844 -22.52 66.60 13.14
CA THR A 844 -23.72 67.36 12.71
C THR A 844 -24.21 68.37 13.75
N SER A 845 -23.66 68.33 14.98
CA SER A 845 -23.95 69.28 16.05
C SER A 845 -22.66 69.66 16.81
N LEU A 846 -22.67 70.81 17.47
CA LEU A 846 -21.53 71.33 18.23
C LEU A 846 -21.45 70.77 19.67
N ASN A 847 -22.01 69.57 19.88
CA ASN A 847 -22.01 68.93 21.19
C ASN A 847 -20.58 68.54 21.60
N GLU A 848 -20.29 68.60 22.90
CA GLU A 848 -19.02 68.11 23.40
C GLU A 848 -18.85 66.63 23.10
N GLN A 849 -17.64 66.27 22.70
CA GLN A 849 -17.28 64.92 22.35
C GLN A 849 -16.22 64.39 23.32
N LYS A 850 -16.34 63.13 23.72
CA LYS A 850 -15.46 62.50 24.71
C LYS A 850 -14.91 61.20 24.17
N ILE A 851 -13.62 60.94 24.40
CA ILE A 851 -12.98 59.66 24.14
C ILE A 851 -12.34 59.20 25.45
N ARG A 852 -12.70 58.00 25.90
CA ARG A 852 -12.08 57.38 27.09
C ARG A 852 -10.80 56.68 26.65
N LEU A 853 -9.66 57.33 26.87
CA LEU A 853 -8.34 56.78 26.59
C LEU A 853 -7.76 56.11 27.84
N THR A 854 -7.26 54.89 27.68
CA THR A 854 -6.64 54.07 28.73
C THR A 854 -5.15 53.78 28.46
N ASN A 855 -4.75 53.65 27.19
CA ASN A 855 -3.40 53.25 26.77
C ASN A 855 -2.87 54.05 25.57
N ASN A 856 -3.73 54.60 24.70
CA ASN A 856 -3.35 55.24 23.44
C ASN A 856 -3.63 56.74 23.42
N VAL A 857 -2.99 57.46 22.49
CA VAL A 857 -3.20 58.90 22.26
C VAL A 857 -4.17 59.09 21.10
N ALA A 858 -5.09 60.05 21.23
CA ALA A 858 -5.97 60.45 20.14
C ALA A 858 -5.72 61.90 19.74
N THR A 859 -5.35 62.11 18.49
CA THR A 859 -5.20 63.43 17.87
C THR A 859 -6.39 63.67 16.94
N ILE A 860 -7.13 64.76 17.19
CA ILE A 860 -8.27 65.17 16.37
C ILE A 860 -7.80 66.27 15.43
N GLU A 861 -8.09 66.08 14.16
CA GLU A 861 -7.73 66.97 13.07
C GLU A 861 -8.99 67.42 12.34
N ASN A 862 -9.05 68.69 11.95
CA ASN A 862 -10.15 69.19 11.12
C ASN A 862 -10.00 68.74 9.65
N ALA A 863 -10.97 69.10 8.80
CA ALA A 863 -10.94 68.73 7.38
C ALA A 863 -9.71 69.24 6.59
N ASN A 864 -9.07 70.33 7.05
CA ASN A 864 -7.84 70.87 6.46
C ASN A 864 -6.57 70.19 7.00
N GLY A 865 -6.73 69.31 7.98
CA GLY A 865 -5.64 68.58 8.62
C GLY A 865 -4.93 69.31 9.74
N GLU A 866 -5.50 70.41 10.24
CA GLU A 866 -4.97 71.09 11.41
C GLU A 866 -5.36 70.31 12.67
N VAL A 867 -4.39 70.08 13.55
CA VAL A 867 -4.64 69.46 14.85
C VAL A 867 -5.44 70.42 15.73
N VAL A 868 -6.70 70.06 16.00
CA VAL A 868 -7.59 70.86 16.84
C VAL A 868 -7.58 70.41 18.29
N LYS A 869 -7.15 69.18 18.57
CA LYS A 869 -7.02 68.64 19.93
C LYS A 869 -6.15 67.39 19.95
N THR A 870 -5.34 67.23 20.99
CA THR A 870 -4.73 65.95 21.35
C THR A 870 -5.21 65.54 22.74
N MET A 871 -5.54 64.26 22.93
CA MET A 871 -6.07 63.67 24.15
C MET A 871 -5.15 62.53 24.60
N PHE A 872 -4.89 62.44 25.91
CA PHE A 872 -3.93 61.50 26.50
C PHE A 872 -4.60 60.58 27.54
N PRO A 873 -4.11 59.36 27.76
CA PRO A 873 -4.65 58.46 28.78
C PRO A 873 -4.74 59.10 30.18
N GLY A 874 -5.83 58.84 30.91
CA GLY A 874 -5.97 59.25 32.32
C GLY A 874 -6.26 60.74 32.59
N ASN A 875 -6.38 61.59 31.56
CA ASN A 875 -6.68 63.01 31.74
C ASN A 875 -8.20 63.29 31.82
N ALA A 876 -8.66 63.83 32.96
CA ALA A 876 -10.06 64.19 33.20
C ALA A 876 -10.61 65.28 32.25
N SER A 877 -9.73 65.99 31.53
CA SER A 877 -10.05 67.05 30.56
C SER A 877 -9.99 66.61 29.09
N ASN A 878 -10.07 65.31 28.79
CA ASN A 878 -10.21 64.77 27.43
C ASN A 878 -11.61 65.03 26.84
N ILE A 879 -11.94 66.31 26.69
CA ILE A 879 -13.18 66.80 26.11
C ILE A 879 -12.79 67.61 24.87
N PHE A 880 -13.36 67.23 23.73
CA PHE A 880 -13.30 68.01 22.50
C PHE A 880 -14.58 68.81 22.34
N LYS A 881 -14.47 70.13 22.21
CA LYS A 881 -15.60 71.02 21.94
C LYS A 881 -15.47 71.56 20.52
N PRO A 882 -16.17 70.96 19.54
CA PRO A 882 -16.08 71.41 18.15
C PRO A 882 -16.57 72.85 18.01
N THR A 883 -15.87 73.65 17.24
CA THR A 883 -16.23 75.04 16.92
C THR A 883 -16.98 75.18 15.59
N ALA A 884 -17.01 74.11 14.78
CA ALA A 884 -17.74 74.03 13.52
C ALA A 884 -18.30 72.60 13.33
N THR A 885 -19.41 72.49 12.60
CA THR A 885 -19.90 71.20 12.13
C THR A 885 -19.13 70.77 10.88
N GLY A 886 -19.04 69.47 10.63
CA GLY A 886 -18.31 68.94 9.48
C GLY A 886 -17.45 67.72 9.79
N THR A 887 -16.57 67.39 8.84
CA THR A 887 -15.71 66.20 8.93
C THR A 887 -14.49 66.48 9.80
N TYR A 888 -14.24 65.57 10.74
CA TYR A 888 -13.02 65.50 11.53
C TYR A 888 -12.37 64.13 11.34
N TYR A 889 -11.07 64.09 11.56
CA TYR A 889 -10.28 62.87 11.54
C TYR A 889 -9.71 62.63 12.93
N VAL A 890 -9.94 61.45 13.49
CA VAL A 890 -9.36 61.04 14.76
C VAL A 890 -8.25 60.05 14.46
N LYS A 891 -7.02 60.48 14.71
CA LYS A 891 -5.80 59.71 14.61
C LYS A 891 -5.51 59.07 15.97
N LEU A 892 -5.71 57.77 16.09
CA LEU A 892 -5.32 56.98 17.27
C LEU A 892 -3.91 56.41 17.05
N TRP A 893 -3.04 56.52 18.04
CA TRP A 893 -1.66 56.01 17.95
C TRP A 893 -1.11 55.61 19.32
N ASN A 894 -0.16 54.67 19.32
CA ASN A 894 0.41 54.11 20.55
C ASN A 894 1.39 55.10 21.22
N ASN A 895 1.27 55.28 22.54
CA ASN A 895 2.05 56.20 23.36
C ASN A 895 3.47 55.71 23.71
N LYS A 896 4.11 54.87 22.88
CA LYS A 896 5.37 54.18 23.23
C LYS A 896 6.53 55.11 23.56
N ASP A 897 6.54 56.33 23.04
CA ASP A 897 7.63 57.30 23.24
C ASP A 897 7.53 58.14 24.53
N LEU A 898 6.44 58.04 25.30
CA LEU A 898 6.21 58.82 26.54
C LEU A 898 6.09 57.94 27.80
N ASN A 899 6.46 56.66 27.72
CA ASN A 899 6.21 55.66 28.76
C ASN A 899 7.48 55.31 29.56
N THR A 900 8.08 56.30 30.20
CA THR A 900 9.18 56.09 31.17
C THR A 900 8.85 56.81 32.49
N GLU A 901 8.55 56.00 33.51
CA GLU A 901 8.33 56.35 34.94
C GLU A 901 6.94 56.89 35.38
N PRO A 902 6.13 56.08 36.10
CA PRO A 902 4.84 56.50 36.68
C PRO A 902 4.90 57.67 37.66
N ASP A 903 6.00 57.81 38.40
CA ASP A 903 6.19 58.86 39.41
C ASP A 903 6.41 60.23 38.76
N LEU A 904 7.19 60.26 37.67
CA LEU A 904 7.40 61.46 36.86
C LEU A 904 6.08 61.91 36.22
N MET A 905 5.25 61.00 35.72
CA MET A 905 3.95 61.34 35.13
C MET A 905 2.95 61.91 36.16
N THR A 906 2.99 61.44 37.41
CA THR A 906 2.17 62.02 38.48
C THR A 906 2.62 63.46 38.78
N ALA A 907 3.93 63.70 38.82
CA ALA A 907 4.49 65.04 39.02
C ALA A 907 4.19 65.98 37.85
N LEU A 908 4.35 65.54 36.60
CA LEU A 908 4.05 66.32 35.39
C LEU A 908 2.55 66.68 35.31
N ASN A 909 1.67 65.75 35.64
CA ASN A 909 0.22 65.99 35.68
C ASN A 909 -0.18 66.97 36.77
N GLN A 910 0.50 66.94 37.93
CA GLN A 910 0.24 67.90 39.00
C GLN A 910 0.74 69.30 38.62
N LEU A 911 1.94 69.41 38.05
CA LEU A 911 2.50 70.68 37.58
C LEU A 911 1.64 71.32 36.49
N ASN A 912 1.18 70.53 35.51
CA ASN A 912 0.25 70.98 34.47
C ASN A 912 -1.11 71.43 34.99
N LYS A 913 -1.52 70.97 36.18
CA LYS A 913 -2.75 71.45 36.84
C LYS A 913 -2.54 72.76 37.59
N THR A 914 -1.35 72.97 38.16
CA THR A 914 -1.11 74.07 39.11
C THR A 914 -0.40 75.27 38.50
N THR A 915 0.23 75.13 37.33
CA THR A 915 1.00 76.19 36.68
C THR A 915 0.25 76.76 35.48
N ASP A 916 0.23 78.08 35.36
CA ASP A 916 -0.44 78.78 34.25
C ASP A 916 0.23 78.47 32.90
N THR A 917 -0.56 78.03 31.92
CA THR A 917 -0.13 77.72 30.55
C THR A 917 0.66 78.86 29.91
N SER A 918 0.32 80.13 30.20
CA SER A 918 1.04 81.29 29.66
C SER A 918 2.46 81.42 30.22
N ALA A 919 2.67 81.08 31.49
CA ALA A 919 3.98 81.08 32.14
C ALA A 919 4.86 79.92 31.63
N ILE A 920 4.25 78.75 31.39
CA ILE A 920 4.93 77.60 30.77
C ILE A 920 5.40 77.96 29.36
N LEU A 921 4.50 78.51 28.54
CA LEU A 921 4.79 78.86 27.17
C LEU A 921 5.87 79.97 27.06
N GLU A 922 5.87 80.93 27.99
CA GLU A 922 6.90 81.97 28.07
C GLU A 922 8.29 81.37 28.35
N LEU A 923 8.40 80.47 29.33
CA LEU A 923 9.67 79.83 29.66
C LEU A 923 10.14 78.84 28.61
N GLN A 924 9.24 78.07 27.99
CA GLN A 924 9.58 77.24 26.83
C GLN A 924 10.22 78.08 25.73
N LYS A 925 9.59 79.23 25.37
CA LYS A 925 10.14 80.16 24.37
C LYS A 925 11.51 80.71 24.75
N ASN A 926 11.69 81.15 25.99
CA ASN A 926 12.95 81.73 26.44
C ASN A 926 14.06 80.68 26.51
N LEU A 927 13.78 79.50 27.06
CA LEU A 927 14.75 78.39 27.13
C LEU A 927 15.09 77.85 25.74
N GLN A 928 14.15 77.84 24.79
CA GLN A 928 14.43 77.43 23.41
C GLN A 928 15.36 78.42 22.70
N LYS A 929 15.16 79.73 22.91
CA LYS A 929 16.09 80.76 22.42
C LYS A 929 17.50 80.63 23.01
N MET A 930 17.61 80.19 24.27
CA MET A 930 18.89 79.93 24.94
C MET A 930 19.40 78.50 24.71
N LYS A 931 18.80 77.71 23.80
CA LYS A 931 19.17 76.32 23.50
C LYS A 931 19.19 75.38 24.71
N PHE A 932 18.43 75.69 25.77
CA PHE A 932 18.21 74.79 26.92
C PHE A 932 17.03 73.85 26.71
N TYR A 933 16.12 74.18 25.79
CA TYR A 933 14.93 73.39 25.45
C TYR A 933 14.84 73.24 23.93
N PHE A 934 14.53 72.04 23.44
CA PHE A 934 14.45 71.76 21.99
C PHE A 934 13.09 71.21 21.55
N GLY A 935 12.16 71.03 22.50
CA GLY A 935 10.81 70.53 22.23
C GLY A 935 9.85 71.59 21.71
N ASP A 936 8.64 71.16 21.36
CA ASP A 936 7.59 72.02 20.82
C ASP A 936 7.04 73.02 21.87
N LEU A 937 6.60 74.19 21.41
CA LEU A 937 6.00 75.24 22.23
C LEU A 937 4.54 74.90 22.57
N THR A 938 4.34 73.96 23.48
CA THR A 938 3.05 73.34 23.74
C THR A 938 2.23 74.00 24.86
N GLY A 939 2.86 74.81 25.72
CA GLY A 939 2.21 75.42 26.88
C GLY A 939 1.88 74.43 28.01
N PHE A 940 2.40 73.20 27.95
CA PHE A 940 2.30 72.21 29.03
C PHE A 940 3.68 71.59 29.34
N TYR A 941 3.88 71.15 30.59
CA TYR A 941 5.00 70.34 31.04
C TYR A 941 4.99 68.97 30.36
N ASN A 942 6.05 68.69 29.62
CA ASN A 942 6.48 67.35 29.24
C ASN A 942 7.82 67.03 29.92
N SER A 943 8.30 65.78 29.77
CA SER A 943 9.58 65.31 30.34
C SER A 943 10.74 66.24 29.96
N ASP A 944 10.78 66.67 28.71
CA ASP A 944 11.88 67.48 28.18
C ASP A 944 11.88 68.87 28.82
N PHE A 945 10.72 69.53 28.91
CA PHE A 945 10.62 70.84 29.53
C PHE A 945 10.92 70.78 31.03
N TYR A 946 10.45 69.73 31.71
CA TYR A 946 10.74 69.46 33.12
C TYR A 946 12.25 69.37 33.38
N MET A 947 12.97 68.59 32.57
CA MET A 947 14.42 68.44 32.70
C MET A 947 15.19 69.71 32.29
N SER A 948 14.77 70.38 31.22
CA SER A 948 15.37 71.64 30.75
C SER A 948 15.30 72.76 31.80
N LEU A 949 14.18 72.88 32.50
CA LEU A 949 14.00 73.89 33.55
C LEU A 949 14.93 73.64 34.76
N ILE A 950 15.03 72.38 35.20
CA ILE A 950 15.95 71.99 36.29
C ILE A 950 17.40 72.20 35.88
N ALA A 951 17.76 71.82 34.64
CA ALA A 951 19.11 72.01 34.10
C ALA A 951 19.49 73.50 34.06
N TYR A 952 18.58 74.36 33.61
CA TYR A 952 18.83 75.80 33.59
C TYR A 952 19.02 76.39 35.00
N LYS A 953 18.19 76.00 35.97
CA LYS A 953 18.37 76.41 37.38
C LYS A 953 19.71 75.94 37.96
N LYS A 954 20.15 74.72 37.64
CA LYS A 954 21.47 74.19 38.02
C LYS A 954 22.61 75.02 37.45
N VAL A 955 22.51 75.42 36.18
CA VAL A 955 23.52 76.29 35.55
C VAL A 955 23.57 77.65 36.23
N LEU A 956 22.42 78.26 36.53
CA LEU A 956 22.34 79.53 37.25
C LEU A 956 22.97 79.43 38.65
N ASN A 957 22.66 78.39 39.41
CA ASN A 957 23.23 78.16 40.75
C ASN A 957 24.76 78.02 40.72
N LYS A 958 25.29 77.41 39.66
CA LYS A 958 26.72 77.11 39.54
C LYS A 958 27.54 78.28 38.97
N TRP A 959 26.97 79.04 38.04
CA TRP A 959 27.75 79.95 37.19
C TRP A 959 27.23 81.39 37.14
N ASP A 960 26.03 81.71 37.64
CA ASP A 960 25.54 83.09 37.65
C ASP A 960 26.05 83.85 38.88
N PRO A 961 26.82 84.95 38.71
CA PRO A 961 27.31 85.75 39.82
C PRO A 961 26.18 86.34 40.67
N GLY A 962 25.04 86.68 40.07
CA GLY A 962 23.89 87.24 40.76
C GLY A 962 23.22 86.23 41.69
N VAL A 963 23.18 84.95 41.31
CA VAL A 963 22.70 83.87 42.18
C VAL A 963 23.73 83.56 43.28
N ALA A 964 25.02 83.47 42.93
CA ALA A 964 26.10 83.15 43.87
C ALA A 964 26.32 84.23 44.95
N ILE A 965 26.23 85.52 44.59
CA ILE A 965 26.40 86.65 45.52
C ILE A 965 25.18 86.82 46.44
N SER A 966 23.98 86.46 45.99
CA SER A 966 22.75 86.58 46.80
C SER A 966 22.68 85.64 48.00
N GLY A 967 23.53 84.59 48.03
CA GLY A 967 23.52 83.54 49.05
C GLY A 967 22.28 82.64 49.06
N LYS A 968 21.33 82.85 48.12
CA LYS A 968 20.08 82.10 48.01
C LYS A 968 20.00 81.37 46.66
N MET A 969 20.52 80.14 46.66
CA MET A 969 20.39 79.21 45.54
C MET A 969 18.92 79.00 45.16
N LEU A 970 18.65 78.83 43.87
CA LEU A 970 17.36 78.40 43.36
C LEU A 970 17.16 76.92 43.71
N GLU A 971 15.95 76.56 44.15
CA GLU A 971 15.61 75.15 44.34
C GLU A 971 15.60 74.46 42.98
N GLU A 972 16.34 73.35 42.86
CA GLU A 972 16.55 72.61 41.60
C GLU A 972 15.36 71.71 41.27
N ASP A 973 14.16 72.28 41.32
CA ASP A 973 12.89 71.66 40.99
C ASP A 973 12.31 72.22 39.69
N ALA A 974 11.21 71.64 39.23
CA ALA A 974 10.52 72.08 38.02
C ALA A 974 9.44 73.14 38.28
N GLN A 975 9.45 73.86 39.42
CA GLN A 975 8.47 74.92 39.67
C GLN A 975 8.82 76.22 38.93
N ILE A 976 7.81 76.94 38.47
CA ILE A 976 7.98 78.25 37.83
C ILE A 976 7.61 79.34 38.84
N ASP A 977 8.60 80.16 39.18
CA ASP A 977 8.43 81.37 39.98
C ASP A 977 8.88 82.62 39.20
N ASP A 978 8.66 83.80 39.78
CA ASP A 978 9.03 85.06 39.12
C ASP A 978 10.55 85.24 38.98
N ARG A 979 11.35 84.59 39.83
CA ARG A 979 12.82 84.65 39.75
C ARG A 979 13.34 83.94 38.51
N ILE A 980 12.89 82.70 38.27
CA ILE A 980 13.37 81.93 37.12
C ILE A 980 12.91 82.55 35.79
N ARG A 981 11.71 83.15 35.76
CA ARG A 981 11.23 83.93 34.61
C ARG A 981 12.09 85.17 34.36
N TYR A 982 12.45 85.90 35.41
CA TYR A 982 13.35 87.05 35.31
C TYR A 982 14.73 86.66 34.74
N TYR A 983 15.38 85.63 35.30
CA TYR A 983 16.69 85.20 34.84
C TYR A 983 16.66 84.70 33.39
N ALA A 984 15.65 83.90 33.03
CA ALA A 984 15.49 83.40 31.66
C ALA A 984 15.30 84.54 30.65
N LYS A 985 14.51 85.56 30.99
CA LYS A 985 14.31 86.73 30.13
C LYS A 985 15.58 87.57 30.02
N ARG A 986 16.27 87.80 31.14
CA ARG A 986 17.54 88.54 31.18
C ARG A 986 18.61 87.86 30.32
N ASP A 987 18.76 86.54 30.43
CA ASP A 987 19.80 85.80 29.71
C ASP A 987 19.51 85.75 28.21
N VAL A 988 18.24 85.60 27.79
CA VAL A 988 17.83 85.80 26.39
C VAL A 988 18.21 87.19 25.90
N ASP A 989 17.91 88.24 26.68
CA ASP A 989 18.19 89.63 26.29
C ASP A 989 19.70 89.93 26.24
N LEU A 990 20.48 89.27 27.10
CA LEU A 990 21.93 89.33 27.11
C LEU A 990 22.57 88.40 26.06
N GLY A 991 21.79 87.66 25.25
CA GLY A 991 22.31 86.74 24.25
C GLY A 991 23.09 85.54 24.82
N ARG A 992 22.89 85.20 26.09
CA ARG A 992 23.51 84.03 26.73
C ARG A 992 22.71 82.78 26.37
N ASP A 993 23.40 81.72 26.01
CA ASP A 993 22.80 80.42 25.70
C ASP A 993 23.59 79.27 26.38
N ALA A 994 23.06 78.04 26.27
CA ALA A 994 23.64 76.85 26.87
C ALA A 994 25.04 76.50 26.33
N GLU A 995 25.40 77.03 25.15
CA GLU A 995 26.65 76.75 24.45
C GLU A 995 27.71 77.83 24.71
N GLY A 996 27.36 78.95 25.36
CA GLY A 996 28.28 80.02 25.67
C GLY A 996 28.61 80.92 24.48
N SER A 997 27.75 80.98 23.46
CA SER A 997 28.04 81.60 22.15
C SER A 997 28.35 83.11 22.22
N ILE A 998 27.89 83.82 23.27
CA ILE A 998 28.26 85.22 23.47
C ILE A 998 29.75 85.42 23.84
N TYR A 999 30.37 84.43 24.48
CA TYR A 999 31.80 84.47 24.77
C TYR A 999 32.60 84.30 23.48
N GLU A 1000 32.18 83.44 22.55
CA GLU A 1000 32.80 83.34 21.21
C GLU A 1000 32.73 84.68 20.45
N THR A 1001 31.61 85.39 20.54
CA THR A 1001 31.44 86.71 19.89
C THR A 1001 32.32 87.81 20.52
N LEU A 1002 32.52 87.77 21.85
CA LEU A 1002 33.41 88.70 22.58
C LEU A 1002 34.90 88.38 22.34
N PHE A 1003 35.28 87.10 22.27
CA PHE A 1003 36.65 86.69 22.00
C PHE A 1003 37.06 86.87 20.52
N ASP A 1004 36.14 86.70 19.56
CA ASP A 1004 36.39 87.02 18.15
C ASP A 1004 36.47 88.54 17.91
N GLY A 1005 35.76 89.34 18.71
CA GLY A 1005 35.87 90.80 18.71
C GLY A 1005 37.23 91.31 19.22
N ASP A 1006 37.78 90.67 20.26
CA ASP A 1006 39.11 91.03 20.81
C ASP A 1006 40.26 90.60 19.88
N LEU A 1007 40.10 89.52 19.10
CA LEU A 1007 41.08 89.13 18.07
C LEU A 1007 41.16 90.14 16.91
N ALA A 1008 40.04 90.82 16.60
CA ALA A 1008 39.98 91.85 15.55
C ALA A 1008 40.54 93.21 16.01
N ILE A 1009 40.60 93.49 17.32
CA ILE A 1009 41.23 94.69 17.89
C ILE A 1009 42.75 94.50 18.05
N LEU A 1010 43.24 93.27 18.27
CA LEU A 1010 44.68 92.97 18.38
C LEU A 1010 45.41 92.86 17.02
N GLN A 1011 44.70 92.99 15.90
CA GLN A 1011 45.26 93.06 14.54
C GLN A 1011 45.03 94.42 13.84
N ALA A 1012 44.74 95.48 14.61
CA ALA A 1012 44.64 96.87 14.15
C ALA A 1012 45.66 97.78 14.85
#